data_AF-A0A2W2EF14-F1
#
_entry.id   AF-A0A2W2EF14-F1
#
_cell.length_a   1.000
_cell.length_b   1.000
_cell.length_c   1.000
_cell.angle_alpha   90.00
_cell.angle_beta   90.00
_cell.angle_gamma   90.00
#
_symmetry.space_group_name_H-M   'P 1'
#
loop_
_entity.id
_entity.type
_entity.pdbx_description
1 polymer ?
#
loop_
_entity_poly.entity_id
_entity_poly.type
_entity_poly.pdbx_seq_one_letter_code
_entity_poly.pdbx_strand_id
1 'polypeptide(L)'
;MSRRSCLPGLADAVTLPLFGTFGTECVYKLCLVVGLKRFEGVDPRTPVLVGAGQASERIDEPGYQRLSAVELGAAAAREALADTGADPAEVAAAVDTVAGVRQFEISTPGARAPLGRSANYPRSVARRIGAAPRRAILEVVGGQSPQHLVNELAATIAAGGARAALIVGSEAISTAQHLAGAADRPDFTENVDGDLEDRGYGLAGLVSRALIAHGLTDAPTQYALFDNARRARLGQSREEYAAGMGALFAPFTKIAAANPHAAAPVERTAEELVTPSERNRPIADPYTRYLVAREKVNQGAAVLLTSVEEAERLGVPRDRWVFLHGHADLRERDLLERADLSRGPASVMAARHALELAGIGAGDLAAIDLYSCFPIAVSHVCEGLGLPMDGSRELTVTGGLPFFGGPGNAYSLHAIAEIVRRMRAQPGAYGLVGANGGMLSKYSAGVYSTTPAPWLPGRSATLQAEIDSWPAVGQVAHPDGWATIETYTVKHGRDGRRTGIVVGRLKADGRRFLAMTADGDDAVLDLLTTGEPIGRRVYVRSFGFGNRVTLGDARMDELFPPRPAGLRDDYAHVHVRRDGHVLEVAVDRLEAAHDELDQVFDAFFADPDLWVAILTGTPTDPLPTNDDLSNRPEPKPSPSDRVEPESGLSGRPSAKSVVSPPPPKTGLAGLTARRGMAKPVIAAVNGPVLGAAFEVVLACHLVVADETAVFALDQMRAGQVATGGGLVRLARALPAKLATELVLTGRHLTAAEAHRHGLVNRVTQPGGALEGARALAQDLLAVAPPAVRASLRILSETAAIPDPIDAITHPSPALDEALFTEDAAEGWRAMTENRPPHWHNR
;
A
#
# COMPACT_ATOMS: atom_id res chain seq x y z
N MET A 1 -12.74 -15.66 -71.68
CA MET A 1 -14.13 -15.12 -71.75
C MET A 1 -14.23 -14.01 -70.70
N SER A 2 -14.01 -12.73 -71.07
CA SER A 2 -15.00 -11.72 -71.49
C SER A 2 -15.76 -11.13 -70.29
N ARG A 3 -15.86 -9.84 -69.94
CA ARG A 3 -15.61 -8.45 -70.46
C ARG A 3 -15.66 -7.50 -69.23
N ARG A 4 -14.90 -6.40 -69.02
CA ARG A 4 -14.83 -5.04 -69.62
C ARG A 4 -16.11 -4.17 -69.65
N SER A 5 -16.10 -3.02 -68.94
CA SER A 5 -16.51 -1.62 -69.33
C SER A 5 -16.62 -0.74 -68.06
N CYS A 6 -15.94 0.39 -67.78
CA CYS A 6 -15.60 1.67 -68.46
C CYS A 6 -16.76 2.69 -68.62
N LEU A 7 -16.73 3.78 -67.80
CA LEU A 7 -16.89 5.26 -68.02
C LEU A 7 -18.09 5.80 -68.85
N PRO A 8 -18.58 7.08 -68.71
CA PRO A 8 -17.86 8.39 -68.72
C PRO A 8 -18.43 9.46 -67.73
N GLY A 9 -18.03 10.73 -67.56
CA GLY A 9 -17.23 11.71 -68.31
C GLY A 9 -18.10 12.87 -68.90
N LEU A 10 -17.64 14.13 -68.75
CA LEU A 10 -18.10 15.46 -69.29
C LEU A 10 -18.91 16.38 -68.34
N ALA A 11 -18.86 17.73 -68.38
CA ALA A 11 -17.90 18.81 -68.73
C ALA A 11 -18.70 20.16 -68.71
N ASP A 12 -17.97 21.28 -68.77
CA ASP A 12 -18.37 22.69 -69.07
C ASP A 12 -18.78 23.59 -67.88
N ALA A 13 -18.04 24.63 -67.44
CA ALA A 13 -17.30 25.77 -68.04
C ALA A 13 -18.17 27.02 -68.32
N VAL A 14 -18.07 28.07 -67.49
CA VAL A 14 -18.45 29.47 -67.82
C VAL A 14 -17.62 30.49 -66.99
N THR A 15 -16.64 31.09 -67.66
CA THR A 15 -16.25 32.53 -67.74
C THR A 15 -15.87 33.40 -66.52
N LEU A 16 -14.65 33.96 -66.61
CA LEU A 16 -14.13 35.22 -66.00
C LEU A 16 -14.86 36.47 -66.56
N PRO A 17 -14.85 37.64 -65.84
CA PRO A 17 -13.82 38.65 -66.13
C PRO A 17 -13.26 39.46 -64.94
N LEU A 18 -12.11 40.08 -65.24
CA LEU A 18 -11.25 41.03 -64.50
C LEU A 18 -11.93 42.28 -63.90
N PHE A 19 -11.44 42.73 -62.73
CA PHE A 19 -10.72 44.01 -62.45
C PHE A 19 -10.83 44.41 -60.97
N GLY A 20 -9.72 44.86 -60.34
CA GLY A 20 -9.78 45.69 -59.13
C GLY A 20 -8.69 45.47 -58.08
N THR A 21 -7.46 45.89 -58.39
CA THR A 21 -6.39 46.15 -57.41
C THR A 21 -6.76 47.31 -56.47
N PHE A 22 -6.81 47.09 -55.15
CA PHE A 22 -6.59 48.13 -54.14
C PHE A 22 -6.09 47.54 -52.80
N GLY A 23 -4.80 47.81 -52.50
CA GLY A 23 -4.35 48.29 -51.18
C GLY A 23 -4.19 47.32 -50.00
N THR A 24 -3.12 46.51 -49.99
CA THR A 24 -2.51 45.95 -48.77
C THR A 24 -1.61 46.98 -48.05
N GLU A 25 -2.18 48.13 -47.68
CA GLU A 25 -1.50 49.15 -46.85
C GLU A 25 -2.56 49.85 -45.97
N CYS A 26 -3.15 49.15 -44.99
CA CYS A 26 -3.82 49.87 -43.90
C CYS A 26 -4.04 49.11 -42.58
N VAL A 27 -3.46 47.92 -42.36
CA VAL A 27 -3.58 47.20 -41.07
C VAL A 27 -2.26 47.11 -40.29
N TYR A 28 -1.14 47.62 -40.84
CA TYR A 28 0.16 47.63 -40.16
C TYR A 28 0.49 48.91 -39.37
N LYS A 29 -0.52 49.71 -39.00
CA LYS A 29 -0.31 50.97 -38.25
C LYS A 29 -1.30 51.15 -37.11
N LEU A 30 -1.42 50.13 -36.25
CA LEU A 30 -2.00 50.27 -34.91
C LEU A 30 -1.40 49.28 -33.89
N CYS A 31 -0.10 49.00 -33.97
CA CYS A 31 0.66 48.26 -32.94
C CYS A 31 1.88 49.04 -32.41
N LEU A 32 1.94 50.36 -32.65
CA LEU A 32 3.05 51.23 -32.23
C LEU A 32 2.65 52.18 -31.10
N VAL A 33 1.90 51.69 -30.11
CA VAL A 33 1.71 52.37 -28.81
C VAL A 33 1.50 51.31 -27.72
N VAL A 34 2.49 50.44 -27.48
CA VAL A 34 2.96 49.87 -26.19
C VAL A 34 4.06 48.87 -26.60
N GLY A 35 5.31 49.10 -26.21
CA GLY A 35 6.45 48.28 -26.61
C GLY A 35 6.50 46.91 -25.93
N LEU A 36 5.71 45.95 -26.41
CA LEU A 36 5.84 44.53 -26.08
C LEU A 36 6.15 43.74 -27.37
N LYS A 37 7.43 43.45 -27.59
CA LYS A 37 7.86 42.49 -28.62
C LYS A 37 7.46 41.09 -28.15
N ARG A 38 6.32 40.58 -28.62
CA ARG A 38 5.90 39.18 -28.43
C ARG A 38 7.05 38.24 -28.80
N PHE A 39 7.27 37.20 -28.01
CA PHE A 39 8.19 36.12 -28.38
C PHE A 39 7.73 35.42 -29.67
N GLU A 40 8.42 35.69 -30.79
CA GLU A 40 8.14 35.05 -32.07
C GLU A 40 8.56 33.57 -32.01
N GLY A 41 7.60 32.65 -32.07
CA GLY A 41 7.86 31.22 -32.34
C GLY A 41 7.31 30.19 -31.37
N VAL A 42 6.70 30.55 -30.23
CA VAL A 42 6.12 29.61 -29.25
C VAL A 42 4.75 30.10 -28.78
N ASP A 43 3.77 29.20 -28.56
CA ASP A 43 2.41 29.55 -28.09
C ASP A 43 2.52 30.33 -26.76
N PRO A 44 1.86 31.49 -26.60
CA PRO A 44 1.89 32.27 -25.36
C PRO A 44 1.52 31.49 -24.10
N ARG A 45 0.72 30.42 -24.22
CA ARG A 45 0.32 29.54 -23.12
C ARG A 45 1.33 28.42 -22.84
N THR A 46 2.46 28.38 -23.54
CA THR A 46 3.49 27.38 -23.28
C THR A 46 4.01 27.52 -21.85
N PRO A 47 4.07 26.42 -21.07
CA PRO A 47 4.55 26.45 -19.70
C PRO A 47 6.07 26.59 -19.66
N VAL A 48 6.54 27.42 -18.73
CA VAL A 48 7.96 27.71 -18.49
C VAL A 48 8.22 27.80 -16.99
N LEU A 49 9.28 27.13 -16.53
CA LEU A 49 9.80 27.29 -15.17
C LEU A 49 10.62 28.58 -15.13
N VAL A 50 10.24 29.47 -14.21
CA VAL A 50 10.80 30.82 -14.10
C VAL A 50 11.46 31.10 -12.76
N GLY A 51 11.16 30.31 -11.72
CA GLY A 51 11.75 30.45 -10.40
C GLY A 51 12.02 29.11 -9.75
N ALA A 52 13.15 28.99 -9.05
CA ALA A 52 13.54 27.84 -8.25
C ALA A 52 14.17 28.30 -6.94
N GLY A 53 13.85 27.64 -5.82
CA GLY A 53 14.36 28.00 -4.50
C GLY A 53 14.49 26.81 -3.56
N GLN A 54 15.44 26.89 -2.63
CA GLN A 54 15.79 25.83 -1.69
C GLN A 54 16.16 26.40 -0.31
N ALA A 55 15.49 25.92 0.72
CA ALA A 55 15.81 26.24 2.11
C ALA A 55 16.29 25.00 2.85
N SER A 56 17.22 25.18 3.79
CA SER A 56 17.68 24.12 4.68
C SER A 56 18.26 24.71 5.94
N GLU A 57 18.12 24.00 7.06
CA GLU A 57 18.86 24.29 8.29
C GLU A 57 19.31 22.97 8.95
N ARG A 58 20.35 23.01 9.77
CA ARG A 58 20.81 21.85 10.54
C ARG A 58 20.84 22.23 12.01
N ILE A 59 20.47 21.30 12.89
CA ILE A 59 20.34 21.56 14.34
C ILE A 59 21.66 22.08 14.93
N ASP A 60 22.79 21.56 14.47
CA ASP A 60 24.11 21.87 15.00
C ASP A 60 24.77 23.09 14.33
N GLU A 61 24.10 23.73 13.37
CA GLU A 61 24.66 24.89 12.64
C GLU A 61 24.42 26.22 13.37
N PRO A 62 25.40 27.14 13.32
CA PRO A 62 25.19 28.51 13.78
C PRO A 62 24.00 29.14 13.06
N GLY A 63 23.05 29.68 13.82
CA GLY A 63 21.86 30.34 13.27
C GLY A 63 20.67 29.41 12.99
N TYR A 64 20.66 28.17 13.49
CA TYR A 64 19.48 27.31 13.53
C TYR A 64 18.25 28.04 14.13
N GLN A 65 17.16 28.13 13.36
CA GLN A 65 16.00 28.97 13.70
C GLN A 65 14.80 28.17 14.23
N ARG A 66 14.89 26.82 14.25
CA ARG A 66 13.82 25.92 14.68
C ARG A 66 12.56 26.05 13.80
N LEU A 67 12.75 26.12 12.49
CA LEU A 67 11.67 26.33 11.53
C LEU A 67 10.74 25.12 11.47
N SER A 68 9.44 25.39 11.36
CA SER A 68 8.43 24.41 10.98
C SER A 68 8.57 24.00 9.51
N ALA A 69 7.91 22.91 9.11
CA ALA A 69 7.84 22.51 7.71
C ALA A 69 7.19 23.61 6.84
N VAL A 70 6.16 24.30 7.35
CA VAL A 70 5.52 25.43 6.66
C VAL A 70 6.52 26.57 6.44
N GLU A 71 7.31 26.93 7.44
CA GLU A 71 8.28 28.03 7.34
C GLU A 71 9.44 27.70 6.40
N LEU A 72 9.94 26.45 6.41
CA LEU A 72 10.92 25.98 5.43
C LEU A 72 10.37 26.04 4.00
N GLY A 73 9.13 25.61 3.80
CA GLY A 73 8.45 25.71 2.50
C GLY A 73 8.28 27.17 2.06
N ALA A 74 7.90 28.06 2.97
CA ALA A 74 7.79 29.49 2.70
C ALA A 74 9.14 30.15 2.41
N ALA A 75 10.22 29.75 3.08
CA ALA A 75 11.57 30.24 2.80
C ALA A 75 12.02 29.85 1.38
N ALA A 76 11.85 28.58 1.00
CA ALA A 76 12.14 28.11 -0.35
C ALA A 76 11.26 28.81 -1.41
N ALA A 77 9.98 29.03 -1.12
CA ALA A 77 9.08 29.76 -2.01
C ALA A 77 9.50 31.24 -2.19
N ARG A 78 9.93 31.93 -1.13
CA ARG A 78 10.47 33.31 -1.26
C ARG A 78 11.70 33.34 -2.17
N GLU A 79 12.60 32.37 -2.02
CA GLU A 79 13.77 32.27 -2.90
C GLU A 79 13.36 32.01 -4.35
N ALA A 80 12.38 31.11 -4.59
CA ALA A 80 11.87 30.88 -5.94
C ALA A 80 11.23 32.13 -6.56
N LEU A 81 10.52 32.94 -5.78
CA LEU A 81 9.98 34.23 -6.24
C LEU A 81 11.10 35.22 -6.58
N ALA A 82 12.12 35.33 -5.72
CA ALA A 82 13.28 36.21 -5.96
C ALA A 82 14.12 35.76 -7.17
N ASP A 83 14.27 34.45 -7.37
CA ASP A 83 15.03 33.86 -8.47
C ASP A 83 14.44 34.17 -9.87
N THR A 84 13.16 34.59 -9.93
CA THR A 84 12.54 35.06 -11.18
C THR A 84 13.20 36.32 -11.73
N GLY A 85 13.86 37.13 -10.90
CA GLY A 85 14.41 38.43 -11.29
C GLY A 85 13.35 39.52 -11.54
N ALA A 86 12.07 39.23 -11.35
CA ALA A 86 10.98 40.20 -11.33
C ALA A 86 10.68 40.65 -9.88
N ASP A 87 9.75 41.60 -9.69
CA ASP A 87 9.32 42.00 -8.34
C ASP A 87 8.64 40.81 -7.62
N PRO A 88 9.21 40.28 -6.52
CA PRO A 88 8.67 39.13 -5.83
C PRO A 88 7.23 39.31 -5.34
N ALA A 89 6.82 40.54 -5.00
CA ALA A 89 5.46 40.82 -4.55
C ALA A 89 4.46 40.73 -5.72
N GLU A 90 4.82 41.24 -6.90
CA GLU A 90 3.99 41.12 -8.10
C GLU A 90 3.89 39.66 -8.57
N VAL A 91 4.99 38.91 -8.52
CA VAL A 91 5.00 37.49 -8.84
C VAL A 91 4.14 36.71 -7.85
N ALA A 92 4.27 36.96 -6.54
CA ALA A 92 3.45 36.30 -5.51
C ALA A 92 1.96 36.58 -5.72
N ALA A 93 1.58 37.82 -6.05
CA ALA A 93 0.20 38.19 -6.32
C ALA A 93 -0.36 37.52 -7.60
N ALA A 94 0.51 37.15 -8.54
CA ALA A 94 0.11 36.47 -9.77
C ALA A 94 -0.13 34.96 -9.59
N VAL A 95 0.43 34.33 -8.55
CA VAL A 95 0.26 32.89 -8.28
C VAL A 95 -1.23 32.57 -8.06
N ASP A 96 -1.85 31.92 -9.04
CA ASP A 96 -3.26 31.53 -8.98
C ASP A 96 -3.47 30.10 -8.49
N THR A 97 -2.42 29.28 -8.50
CA THR A 97 -2.43 27.88 -8.08
C THR A 97 -1.22 27.59 -7.21
N VAL A 98 -1.44 26.99 -6.03
CA VAL A 98 -0.37 26.46 -5.18
C VAL A 98 -0.55 24.95 -4.99
N ALA A 99 0.52 24.19 -5.15
CA ALA A 99 0.52 22.75 -4.92
C ALA A 99 1.57 22.38 -3.87
N GLY A 100 1.12 21.74 -2.79
CA GLY A 100 1.98 21.23 -1.74
C GLY A 100 2.28 19.74 -1.94
N VAL A 101 3.56 19.40 -1.83
CA VAL A 101 4.01 18.02 -1.64
C VAL A 101 3.74 17.63 -0.19
N ARG A 102 3.06 16.50 0.01
CA ARG A 102 2.60 16.04 1.33
C ARG A 102 3.77 15.68 2.25
N GLN A 103 3.77 16.21 3.46
CA GLN A 103 4.76 15.88 4.49
C GLN A 103 4.50 14.55 5.17
N PHE A 104 5.52 13.97 5.78
CA PHE A 104 5.43 12.72 6.53
C PHE A 104 4.44 12.80 7.70
N GLU A 105 4.38 13.93 8.40
CA GLU A 105 3.44 14.17 9.51
C GLU A 105 1.94 14.21 9.10
N ILE A 106 1.67 14.19 7.79
CA ILE A 106 0.34 14.09 7.19
C ILE A 106 0.26 13.02 6.07
N SER A 107 1.23 12.10 6.01
CA SER A 107 1.31 11.07 4.95
C SER A 107 0.56 9.78 5.25
N THR A 108 0.17 9.53 6.50
CA THR A 108 -0.59 8.33 6.87
C THR A 108 -1.70 8.66 7.88
N PRO A 109 -2.79 7.88 7.91
CA PRO A 109 -3.76 7.95 9.00
C PRO A 109 -3.05 7.77 10.35
N GLY A 110 -3.26 8.71 11.28
CA GLY A 110 -2.64 8.65 12.61
C GLY A 110 -1.15 9.01 12.67
N ALA A 111 -0.56 9.56 11.60
CA ALA A 111 0.79 10.12 11.64
C ALA A 111 0.95 11.09 12.83
N ARG A 112 2.03 10.93 13.60
CA ARG A 112 2.32 11.75 14.78
C ARG A 112 3.00 13.05 14.36
N ALA A 113 2.42 14.18 14.74
CA ALA A 113 2.99 15.51 14.63
C ALA A 113 3.26 16.06 16.04
N PRO A 114 4.41 15.72 16.67
CA PRO A 114 4.65 16.00 18.09
C PRO A 114 4.72 17.50 18.43
N LEU A 115 4.96 18.34 17.43
CA LEU A 115 4.97 19.80 17.55
C LEU A 115 3.76 20.44 16.86
N GLY A 116 2.73 19.69 16.46
CA GLY A 116 1.63 20.23 15.66
C GLY A 116 1.91 20.22 14.16
N ARG A 117 0.90 20.55 13.36
CA ARG A 117 0.94 20.55 11.89
C ARG A 117 -0.03 21.58 11.32
N SER A 118 0.15 21.95 10.04
CA SER A 118 -0.84 22.75 9.33
C SER A 118 -2.03 21.90 8.84
N ALA A 119 -3.25 22.40 9.05
CA ALA A 119 -4.46 21.83 8.45
C ALA A 119 -4.58 22.10 6.94
N ASN A 120 -3.84 23.10 6.42
CA ASN A 120 -3.83 23.47 5.01
C ASN A 120 -2.43 23.97 4.60
N TYR A 121 -1.48 23.03 4.48
CA TYR A 121 -0.08 23.35 4.19
C TYR A 121 0.13 24.29 2.97
N PRO A 122 -0.49 24.04 1.79
CA PRO A 122 -0.27 24.90 0.63
C PRO A 122 -0.71 26.35 0.88
N ARG A 123 -1.85 26.57 1.55
CA ARG A 123 -2.32 27.92 1.89
C ARG A 123 -1.51 28.57 3.01
N SER A 124 -1.04 27.80 3.98
CA SER A 124 -0.12 28.28 5.03
C SER A 124 1.18 28.83 4.45
N VAL A 125 1.72 28.18 3.39
CA VAL A 125 2.87 28.70 2.64
C VAL A 125 2.48 29.94 1.83
N ALA A 126 1.39 29.87 1.05
CA ALA A 126 0.93 30.98 0.20
C ALA A 126 0.73 32.28 1.00
N ARG A 127 0.06 32.20 2.16
CA ARG A 127 -0.16 33.34 3.06
C ARG A 127 1.16 34.00 3.49
N ARG A 128 2.19 33.21 3.80
CA ARG A 128 3.49 33.71 4.26
C ARG A 128 4.25 34.45 3.18
N ILE A 129 4.10 34.07 1.92
CA ILE A 129 4.76 34.72 0.78
C ILE A 129 3.93 35.86 0.16
N GLY A 130 2.74 36.14 0.70
CA GLY A 130 1.84 37.18 0.19
C GLY A 130 1.01 36.76 -1.02
N ALA A 131 0.92 35.46 -1.32
CA ALA A 131 0.09 34.92 -2.40
C ALA A 131 -1.32 34.60 -1.91
N ALA A 132 -2.32 34.79 -2.78
CA ALA A 132 -3.72 34.46 -2.53
C ALA A 132 -4.29 33.58 -3.66
N PRO A 133 -3.82 32.32 -3.77
CA PRO A 133 -4.16 31.47 -4.90
C PRO A 133 -5.64 31.06 -4.88
N ARG A 134 -6.22 31.00 -6.08
CA ARG A 134 -7.58 30.49 -6.31
C ARG A 134 -7.66 29.00 -5.99
N ARG A 135 -6.65 28.22 -6.39
CA ARG A 135 -6.60 26.76 -6.19
C ARG A 135 -5.44 26.38 -5.27
N ALA A 136 -5.71 25.53 -4.28
CA ALA A 136 -4.70 24.94 -3.41
C ALA A 136 -4.81 23.42 -3.49
N ILE A 137 -3.71 22.73 -3.80
CA ILE A 137 -3.64 21.28 -4.01
C ILE A 137 -2.71 20.68 -2.97
N LEU A 138 -3.12 19.58 -2.35
CA LEU A 138 -2.23 18.74 -1.54
C LEU A 138 -2.13 17.35 -2.18
N GLU A 139 -0.95 17.03 -2.68
CA GLU A 139 -0.69 15.83 -3.48
C GLU A 139 -0.69 14.54 -2.63
N VAL A 140 -0.79 13.39 -3.30
CA VAL A 140 -0.61 12.07 -2.70
C VAL A 140 0.83 11.83 -2.23
N VAL A 141 1.02 10.83 -1.36
CA VAL A 141 2.34 10.40 -0.89
C VAL A 141 3.18 9.85 -2.04
N GLY A 142 4.48 10.13 -2.02
CA GLY A 142 5.51 9.45 -2.81
C GLY A 142 6.49 10.43 -3.44
N GLY A 143 7.75 10.02 -3.56
CA GLY A 143 8.84 10.84 -4.11
C GLY A 143 8.68 11.23 -5.59
N GLN A 144 7.75 10.62 -6.32
CA GLN A 144 7.40 11.03 -7.69
C GLN A 144 6.63 12.37 -7.73
N SER A 145 5.95 12.72 -6.63
CA SER A 145 4.98 13.81 -6.57
C SER A 145 5.51 15.17 -7.06
N PRO A 146 6.77 15.60 -6.81
CA PRO A 146 7.23 16.89 -7.32
C PRO A 146 7.24 16.96 -8.84
N GLN A 147 7.75 15.91 -9.51
CA GLN A 147 7.82 15.88 -10.96
C GLN A 147 6.42 15.67 -11.59
N HIS A 148 5.57 14.84 -10.97
CA HIS A 148 4.18 14.69 -11.37
C HIS A 148 3.43 16.04 -11.36
N LEU A 149 3.60 16.83 -10.28
CA LEU A 149 3.01 18.17 -10.18
C LEU A 149 3.54 19.12 -11.25
N VAL A 150 4.84 19.06 -11.59
CA VAL A 150 5.39 19.84 -12.72
C VAL A 150 4.72 19.44 -14.03
N ASN A 151 4.61 18.14 -14.32
CA ASN A 151 3.99 17.62 -15.54
C ASN A 151 2.51 18.06 -15.64
N GLU A 152 1.74 17.88 -14.57
CA GLU A 152 0.32 18.23 -14.53
C GLU A 152 0.08 19.74 -14.64
N LEU A 153 0.83 20.56 -13.89
CA LEU A 153 0.63 22.00 -13.88
C LEU A 153 1.13 22.64 -15.17
N ALA A 154 2.17 22.08 -15.80
CA ALA A 154 2.57 22.47 -17.16
C ALA A 154 1.44 22.19 -18.17
N ALA A 155 0.82 20.99 -18.13
CA ALA A 155 -0.32 20.66 -18.96
C ALA A 155 -1.53 21.58 -18.69
N THR A 156 -1.77 21.91 -17.43
CA THR A 156 -2.85 22.81 -16.99
C THR A 156 -2.65 24.23 -17.54
N ILE A 157 -1.42 24.74 -17.49
CA ILE A 157 -1.06 26.05 -18.06
C ILE A 157 -1.23 26.04 -19.59
N ALA A 158 -0.72 25.02 -20.27
CA ALA A 158 -0.88 24.86 -21.72
C ALA A 158 -2.35 24.82 -22.16
N ALA A 159 -3.22 24.23 -21.33
CA ALA A 159 -4.66 24.19 -21.55
C ALA A 159 -5.41 25.48 -21.14
N GLY A 160 -4.73 26.45 -20.50
CA GLY A 160 -5.32 27.70 -20.02
C GLY A 160 -6.06 27.60 -18.67
N GLY A 161 -5.84 26.53 -17.90
CA GLY A 161 -6.45 26.31 -16.58
C GLY A 161 -5.75 27.05 -15.43
N ALA A 162 -4.52 27.52 -15.64
CA ALA A 162 -3.70 28.31 -14.72
C ALA A 162 -2.75 29.21 -15.52
N ARG A 163 -2.28 30.32 -14.92
CA ARG A 163 -1.28 31.23 -15.51
C ARG A 163 0.04 31.21 -14.76
N ALA A 164 -0.01 31.09 -13.44
CA ALA A 164 1.15 30.98 -12.57
C ALA A 164 0.89 29.97 -11.44
N ALA A 165 1.74 28.95 -11.35
CA ALA A 165 1.59 27.84 -10.43
C ALA A 165 2.86 27.61 -9.61
N LEU A 166 2.74 27.66 -8.28
CA LEU A 166 3.82 27.42 -7.34
C LEU A 166 3.73 26.00 -6.79
N ILE A 167 4.80 25.22 -6.93
CA ILE A 167 4.94 23.90 -6.28
C ILE A 167 5.89 24.07 -5.10
N VAL A 168 5.51 23.57 -3.93
CA VAL A 168 6.32 23.64 -2.70
C VAL A 168 6.31 22.30 -1.96
N GLY A 169 7.45 21.94 -1.39
CA GLY A 169 7.58 20.75 -0.56
C GLY A 169 8.64 20.96 0.51
N SER A 170 8.41 20.46 1.71
CA SER A 170 9.33 20.65 2.83
C SER A 170 9.13 19.63 3.94
N GLU A 171 10.19 19.33 4.68
CA GLU A 171 10.17 18.50 5.89
C GLU A 171 10.98 19.18 6.99
N ALA A 172 10.53 19.04 8.24
CA ALA A 172 11.22 19.53 9.44
C ALA A 172 11.41 18.40 10.47
N ILE A 173 11.69 17.18 10.01
CA ILE A 173 11.70 15.96 10.83
C ILE A 173 12.77 16.03 11.91
N SER A 174 13.94 16.59 11.60
CA SER A 174 15.01 16.77 12.58
C SER A 174 14.61 17.74 13.69
N THR A 175 14.05 18.91 13.34
CA THR A 175 13.50 19.89 14.30
C THR A 175 12.42 19.26 15.16
N ALA A 176 11.46 18.57 14.53
CA ALA A 176 10.33 17.94 15.21
C ALA A 176 10.79 16.93 16.27
N GLN A 177 11.75 16.07 15.94
CA GLN A 177 12.28 15.08 16.88
C GLN A 177 13.12 15.71 17.98
N HIS A 178 13.99 16.66 17.62
CA HIS A 178 14.89 17.31 18.57
C HIS A 178 14.12 18.07 19.66
N LEU A 179 13.01 18.73 19.30
CA LEU A 179 12.24 19.57 20.23
C LEU A 179 11.01 18.89 20.85
N ALA A 180 10.61 17.68 20.40
CA ALA A 180 9.39 17.01 20.87
C ALA A 180 9.27 16.89 22.40
N GLY A 181 10.41 16.70 23.08
CA GLY A 181 10.50 16.58 24.54
C GLY A 181 11.12 17.80 25.25
N ALA A 182 11.37 18.90 24.53
CA ALA A 182 11.94 20.11 25.10
C ALA A 182 10.91 20.85 25.98
N ALA A 183 11.37 21.51 27.04
CA ALA A 183 10.49 22.27 27.94
C ALA A 183 9.87 23.49 27.24
N ASP A 184 10.58 24.08 26.30
CA ASP A 184 10.23 25.24 25.48
C ASP A 184 9.82 24.84 24.05
N ARG A 185 9.23 23.64 23.88
CA ARG A 185 8.85 23.14 22.55
C ARG A 185 7.89 24.11 21.83
N PRO A 186 8.12 24.43 20.55
CA PRO A 186 7.21 25.28 19.79
C PRO A 186 5.92 24.53 19.43
N ASP A 187 4.87 25.28 19.12
CA ASP A 187 3.64 24.76 18.52
C ASP A 187 3.56 25.23 17.06
N PHE A 188 3.72 24.28 16.16
CA PHE A 188 3.60 24.41 14.71
C PHE A 188 2.18 24.12 14.21
N THR A 189 1.21 23.97 15.11
CA THR A 189 -0.21 23.84 14.73
C THR A 189 -0.67 25.12 14.04
N GLU A 190 -1.23 24.96 12.84
CA GLU A 190 -1.75 26.09 12.08
C GLU A 190 -3.06 25.73 11.39
N ASN A 191 -4.04 26.62 11.51
CA ASN A 191 -5.30 26.52 10.78
C ASN A 191 -5.41 27.73 9.84
N VAL A 192 -5.57 27.46 8.55
CA VAL A 192 -5.77 28.48 7.51
C VAL A 192 -7.01 28.13 6.72
N ASP A 193 -7.92 29.09 6.61
CA ASP A 193 -9.18 28.95 5.88
C ASP A 193 -8.97 28.84 4.36
N GLY A 194 -10.01 28.35 3.69
CA GLY A 194 -10.09 28.26 2.23
C GLY A 194 -9.99 26.83 1.70
N ASP A 195 -10.52 26.63 0.50
CA ASP A 195 -10.64 25.31 -0.11
C ASP A 195 -9.26 24.64 -0.29
N LEU A 196 -9.22 23.33 -0.04
CA LEU A 196 -8.08 22.47 -0.26
C LEU A 196 -8.51 21.26 -1.09
N GLU A 197 -7.91 21.09 -2.26
CA GLU A 197 -7.97 19.84 -3.00
C GLU A 197 -7.00 18.84 -2.38
N ASP A 198 -7.43 18.16 -1.32
CA ASP A 198 -6.68 17.05 -0.72
C ASP A 198 -6.93 15.77 -1.53
N ARG A 199 -5.90 15.28 -2.22
CA ARG A 199 -5.97 14.08 -3.08
C ARG A 199 -5.89 12.76 -2.30
N GLY A 200 -5.94 12.83 -0.97
CA GLY A 200 -5.76 11.70 -0.07
C GLY A 200 -4.32 11.22 0.01
N TYR A 201 -4.10 10.10 0.69
CA TYR A 201 -2.76 9.58 0.94
C TYR A 201 -2.14 8.84 -0.26
N GLY A 202 -2.97 8.28 -1.15
CA GLY A 202 -2.47 7.48 -2.29
C GLY A 202 -1.70 6.21 -1.91
N LEU A 203 -2.08 5.58 -0.77
CA LEU A 203 -1.44 4.36 -0.24
C LEU A 203 -1.91 3.05 -0.90
N ALA A 204 -2.92 3.12 -1.76
CA ALA A 204 -3.42 1.96 -2.50
C ALA A 204 -2.29 1.32 -3.33
N GLY A 205 -2.16 -0.02 -3.23
CA GLY A 205 -1.12 -0.81 -3.89
C GLY A 205 0.28 -0.76 -3.24
N LEU A 206 0.50 0.12 -2.25
CA LEU A 206 1.77 0.21 -1.54
C LEU A 206 1.87 -0.78 -0.36
N VAL A 207 0.76 -1.05 0.31
CA VAL A 207 0.73 -1.98 1.45
C VAL A 207 -0.52 -2.86 1.35
N SER A 208 -0.37 -4.16 1.59
CA SER A 208 -1.46 -5.12 1.64
C SER A 208 -1.46 -5.87 2.98
N ARG A 209 -2.58 -6.51 3.33
CA ARG A 209 -2.67 -7.36 4.54
C ARG A 209 -1.60 -8.46 4.53
N ALA A 210 -1.31 -9.02 3.36
CA ALA A 210 -0.25 -10.03 3.21
C ALA A 210 1.14 -9.46 3.49
N LEU A 211 1.45 -8.25 3.01
CA LEU A 211 2.72 -7.59 3.29
C LEU A 211 2.87 -7.28 4.80
N ILE A 212 1.82 -6.75 5.43
CA ILE A 212 1.79 -6.46 6.87
C ILE A 212 2.01 -7.73 7.69
N ALA A 213 1.29 -8.81 7.38
CA ALA A 213 1.37 -10.07 8.10
C ALA A 213 2.77 -10.74 8.06
N HIS A 214 3.61 -10.34 7.09
CA HIS A 214 4.96 -10.88 6.92
C HIS A 214 6.06 -9.82 7.14
N GLY A 215 5.74 -8.70 7.81
CA GLY A 215 6.72 -7.70 8.20
C GLY A 215 7.26 -6.80 7.08
N LEU A 216 6.67 -6.85 5.87
CA LEU A 216 7.02 -6.03 4.71
C LEU A 216 6.28 -4.68 4.74
N THR A 217 6.55 -3.86 5.75
CA THR A 217 5.88 -2.58 5.95
C THR A 217 6.77 -1.36 5.74
N ASP A 218 8.09 -1.54 5.80
CA ASP A 218 9.07 -0.48 5.58
C ASP A 218 9.71 -0.56 4.18
N ALA A 219 10.21 0.58 3.71
CA ALA A 219 10.84 0.67 2.39
C ALA A 219 12.14 -0.15 2.28
N PRO A 220 13.11 -0.08 3.22
CA PRO A 220 14.35 -0.85 3.11
C PRO A 220 14.12 -2.34 2.87
N THR A 221 13.21 -2.94 3.64
CA THR A 221 12.93 -4.38 3.53
C THR A 221 12.28 -4.73 2.18
N GLN A 222 11.41 -3.87 1.63
CA GLN A 222 10.79 -4.14 0.33
C GLN A 222 11.73 -3.88 -0.85
N TYR A 223 12.53 -2.82 -0.81
CA TYR A 223 13.53 -2.54 -1.85
C TYR A 223 14.59 -3.63 -1.90
N ALA A 224 14.96 -4.20 -0.75
CA ALA A 224 15.92 -5.29 -0.65
C ALA A 224 15.50 -6.52 -1.46
N LEU A 225 14.20 -6.81 -1.54
CA LEU A 225 13.67 -7.89 -2.37
C LEU A 225 14.01 -7.68 -3.86
N PHE A 226 13.95 -6.43 -4.34
CA PHE A 226 14.29 -6.13 -5.73
C PHE A 226 15.80 -6.23 -5.97
N ASP A 227 16.62 -5.70 -5.06
CA ASP A 227 18.08 -5.74 -5.18
C ASP A 227 18.59 -7.20 -5.13
N ASN A 228 18.06 -8.04 -4.26
CA ASN A 228 18.38 -9.47 -4.24
C ASN A 228 17.90 -10.22 -5.49
N ALA A 229 16.71 -9.89 -6.02
CA ALA A 229 16.26 -10.46 -7.29
C ALA A 229 17.17 -10.04 -8.46
N ARG A 230 17.59 -8.77 -8.49
CA ARG A 230 18.51 -8.23 -9.49
C ARG A 230 19.89 -8.86 -9.39
N ARG A 231 20.43 -9.02 -8.19
CA ARG A 231 21.69 -9.74 -7.95
C ARG A 231 21.67 -11.13 -8.55
N ALA A 232 20.63 -11.91 -8.27
CA ALA A 232 20.49 -13.27 -8.81
C ALA A 232 20.36 -13.29 -10.34
N ARG A 233 19.57 -12.38 -10.93
CA ARG A 233 19.46 -12.25 -12.40
C ARG A 233 20.82 -11.97 -13.05
N LEU A 234 21.66 -11.14 -12.41
CA LEU A 234 22.98 -10.79 -12.91
C LEU A 234 24.04 -11.88 -12.64
N GLY A 235 23.72 -12.92 -11.86
CA GLY A 235 24.64 -13.99 -11.51
C GLY A 235 25.80 -13.53 -10.63
N GLN A 236 25.63 -12.42 -9.89
CA GLN A 236 26.68 -11.83 -9.06
C GLN A 236 26.72 -12.41 -7.65
N SER A 237 27.92 -12.52 -7.10
CA SER A 237 28.12 -12.80 -5.68
C SER A 237 27.58 -11.66 -4.81
N ARG A 238 27.41 -11.90 -3.51
CA ARG A 238 26.99 -10.87 -2.55
C ARG A 238 28.02 -9.74 -2.47
N GLU A 239 29.30 -10.11 -2.44
CA GLU A 239 30.44 -9.19 -2.37
C GLU A 239 30.55 -8.35 -3.64
N GLU A 240 30.41 -8.96 -4.82
CA GLU A 240 30.40 -8.25 -6.11
C GLU A 240 29.24 -7.25 -6.19
N TYR A 241 28.05 -7.68 -5.74
CA TYR A 241 26.86 -6.82 -5.73
C TYR A 241 27.01 -5.64 -4.76
N ALA A 242 27.50 -5.92 -3.55
CA ALA A 242 27.79 -4.90 -2.56
C ALA A 242 28.83 -3.89 -3.07
N ALA A 243 29.94 -4.36 -3.64
CA ALA A 243 30.94 -3.50 -4.26
C ALA A 243 30.34 -2.61 -5.37
N GLY A 244 29.45 -3.18 -6.20
CA GLY A 244 28.70 -2.43 -7.21
C GLY A 244 27.79 -1.35 -6.63
N MET A 245 27.07 -1.64 -5.55
CA MET A 245 26.25 -0.63 -4.84
C MET A 245 27.12 0.50 -4.27
N GLY A 246 28.26 0.16 -3.67
CA GLY A 246 29.22 1.15 -3.15
C GLY A 246 29.80 2.03 -4.26
N ALA A 247 30.21 1.43 -5.38
CA ALA A 247 30.74 2.15 -6.54
C ALA A 247 29.71 3.10 -7.15
N LEU A 248 28.44 2.68 -7.24
CA LEU A 248 27.34 3.52 -7.73
C LEU A 248 27.12 4.76 -6.86
N PHE A 249 27.18 4.61 -5.53
CA PHE A 249 26.84 5.69 -4.59
C PHE A 249 28.03 6.53 -4.10
N ALA A 250 29.28 6.09 -4.26
CA ALA A 250 30.42 6.92 -3.88
C ALA A 250 30.43 8.30 -4.58
N PRO A 251 30.18 8.42 -5.91
CA PRO A 251 30.06 9.72 -6.57
C PRO A 251 28.91 10.60 -6.04
N PHE A 252 27.80 9.99 -5.59
CA PHE A 252 26.67 10.72 -5.01
C PHE A 252 27.09 11.43 -3.71
N THR A 253 27.92 10.78 -2.88
CA THR A 253 28.42 11.37 -1.64
C THR A 253 29.28 12.61 -1.87
N LYS A 254 30.09 12.60 -2.94
CA LYS A 254 30.95 13.71 -3.32
C LYS A 254 30.11 14.93 -3.75
N ILE A 255 29.07 14.70 -4.55
CA ILE A 255 28.14 15.75 -4.98
C ILE A 255 27.37 16.31 -3.77
N ALA A 256 26.90 15.44 -2.87
CA ALA A 256 26.23 15.87 -1.64
C ALA A 256 27.16 16.70 -0.74
N ALA A 257 28.43 16.31 -0.58
CA ALA A 257 29.39 17.02 0.25
C ALA A 257 29.66 18.46 -0.22
N ALA A 258 29.56 18.72 -1.53
CA ALA A 258 29.68 20.05 -2.11
C ALA A 258 28.36 20.85 -2.11
N ASN A 259 27.22 20.21 -1.81
CA ASN A 259 25.91 20.84 -1.89
C ASN A 259 25.57 21.58 -0.56
N PRO A 260 25.35 22.91 -0.59
CA PRO A 260 25.10 23.69 0.63
C PRO A 260 23.83 23.30 1.37
N HIS A 261 22.88 22.63 0.69
CA HIS A 261 21.64 22.17 1.30
C HIS A 261 21.72 20.74 1.86
N ALA A 262 22.82 20.01 1.63
CA ALA A 262 22.91 18.60 2.03
C ALA A 262 22.91 18.41 3.55
N ALA A 263 21.95 17.67 4.10
CA ALA A 263 21.84 17.45 5.54
C ALA A 263 23.06 16.72 6.16
N ALA A 264 23.87 16.04 5.34
CA ALA A 264 25.04 15.29 5.79
C ALA A 264 26.20 15.37 4.77
N PRO A 265 26.94 16.48 4.71
CA PRO A 265 27.95 16.73 3.67
C PRO A 265 29.26 15.98 3.98
N VAL A 266 29.22 14.65 3.92
CA VAL A 266 30.37 13.78 4.16
C VAL A 266 30.58 12.88 2.96
N GLU A 267 31.70 13.08 2.26
CA GLU A 267 32.17 12.19 1.20
C GLU A 267 32.60 10.85 1.80
N ARG A 268 32.27 9.76 1.11
CA ARG A 268 32.58 8.38 1.54
C ARG A 268 33.10 7.57 0.36
N THR A 269 33.98 6.62 0.68
CA THR A 269 34.48 5.68 -0.34
C THR A 269 33.46 4.58 -0.62
N ALA A 270 33.56 3.94 -1.79
CA ALA A 270 32.71 2.82 -2.18
C ALA A 270 32.75 1.67 -1.14
N GLU A 271 33.94 1.36 -0.63
CA GLU A 271 34.16 0.34 0.39
C GLU A 271 33.50 0.71 1.73
N GLU A 272 33.63 1.97 2.17
CA GLU A 272 33.03 2.44 3.42
C GLU A 272 31.50 2.30 3.40
N LEU A 273 30.87 2.59 2.24
CA LEU A 273 29.43 2.54 2.10
C LEU A 273 28.85 1.15 2.35
N VAL A 274 29.57 0.09 1.97
CA VAL A 274 29.04 -1.29 2.00
C VAL A 274 29.62 -2.13 3.13
N THR A 275 30.73 -1.70 3.73
CA THR A 275 31.37 -2.43 4.83
C THR A 275 30.59 -2.23 6.13
N PRO A 276 30.04 -3.31 6.74
CA PRO A 276 29.34 -3.20 8.01
C PRO A 276 30.27 -2.73 9.12
N SER A 277 29.80 -1.79 9.93
CA SER A 277 30.46 -1.33 11.15
C SER A 277 29.43 -0.91 12.20
N GLU A 278 29.87 -0.52 13.39
CA GLU A 278 28.97 0.02 14.42
C GLU A 278 28.17 1.24 13.90
N ARG A 279 28.82 2.11 13.11
CA ARG A 279 28.20 3.29 12.52
C ARG A 279 27.41 2.96 11.25
N ASN A 280 27.87 1.98 10.48
CA ASN A 280 27.28 1.50 9.22
C ASN A 280 26.65 0.11 9.37
N ARG A 281 25.78 -0.08 10.37
CA ARG A 281 25.17 -1.39 10.65
C ARG A 281 24.30 -1.88 9.47
N PRO A 282 24.11 -3.21 9.32
CA PRO A 282 23.09 -3.77 8.44
C PRO A 282 21.67 -3.32 8.83
N ILE A 283 20.81 -3.06 7.84
CA ILE A 283 19.41 -2.67 8.05
C ILE A 283 18.47 -3.76 7.53
N ALA A 284 18.57 -4.05 6.24
CA ALA A 284 17.86 -5.12 5.57
C ALA A 284 18.76 -5.61 4.44
N ASP A 285 19.17 -6.89 4.44
CA ASP A 285 20.06 -7.45 3.42
C ASP A 285 19.53 -7.14 2.01
N PRO A 286 20.32 -6.49 1.11
CA PRO A 286 21.78 -6.30 1.19
C PRO A 286 22.27 -4.93 1.72
N TYR A 287 21.38 -4.11 2.29
CA TYR A 287 21.68 -2.74 2.67
C TYR A 287 22.29 -2.60 4.07
N THR A 288 23.38 -1.84 4.12
CA THR A 288 23.89 -1.17 5.30
C THR A 288 23.23 0.21 5.47
N ARG A 289 23.36 0.80 6.65
CA ARG A 289 22.76 2.11 6.98
C ARG A 289 23.11 3.22 5.99
N TYR A 290 24.35 3.27 5.49
CA TYR A 290 24.81 4.33 4.59
C TYR A 290 24.24 4.23 3.16
N LEU A 291 23.66 3.09 2.79
CA LEU A 291 22.98 2.91 1.50
C LEU A 291 21.49 3.25 1.55
N VAL A 292 20.95 3.55 2.73
CA VAL A 292 19.52 3.84 2.94
C VAL A 292 19.29 5.34 3.06
N ALA A 293 18.17 5.82 2.51
CA ALA A 293 17.75 7.21 2.60
C ALA A 293 17.80 7.79 4.03
N ARG A 294 18.25 9.05 4.13
CA ARG A 294 18.29 9.80 5.40
C ARG A 294 17.10 10.73 5.50
N GLU A 295 16.03 10.28 6.17
CA GLU A 295 14.78 11.03 6.29
C GLU A 295 14.82 12.15 7.35
N LYS A 296 15.75 12.07 8.30
CA LYS A 296 15.89 13.05 9.39
C LYS A 296 16.61 14.31 8.89
N VAL A 297 15.86 15.23 8.31
CA VAL A 297 16.34 16.49 7.72
C VAL A 297 15.39 17.66 7.99
N ASN A 298 15.90 18.88 7.82
CA ASN A 298 15.11 20.11 7.74
C ASN A 298 15.41 20.79 6.40
N GLN A 299 14.58 20.55 5.40
CA GLN A 299 14.79 21.02 4.03
C GLN A 299 13.46 21.39 3.39
N GLY A 300 13.47 22.39 2.52
CA GLY A 300 12.34 22.78 1.68
C GLY A 300 12.81 23.19 0.28
N ALA A 301 11.96 22.97 -0.71
CA ALA A 301 12.19 23.42 -2.08
C ALA A 301 10.89 23.98 -2.66
N ALA A 302 11.02 24.86 -3.65
CA ALA A 302 9.91 25.37 -4.42
C ALA A 302 10.32 25.64 -5.86
N VAL A 303 9.39 25.44 -6.79
CA VAL A 303 9.55 25.86 -8.20
C VAL A 303 8.29 26.58 -8.67
N LEU A 304 8.47 27.60 -9.49
CA LEU A 304 7.40 28.42 -10.06
C LEU A 304 7.32 28.20 -11.56
N LEU A 305 6.13 27.78 -12.01
CA LEU A 305 5.77 27.64 -13.41
C LEU A 305 4.85 28.80 -13.80
N THR A 306 5.03 29.32 -15.02
CA THR A 306 4.13 30.31 -15.62
C THR A 306 3.86 29.96 -17.08
N SER A 307 2.84 30.56 -17.68
CA SER A 307 2.79 30.65 -19.14
C SER A 307 3.83 31.66 -19.63
N VAL A 308 4.30 31.51 -20.87
CA VAL A 308 5.19 32.50 -21.51
C VAL A 308 4.58 33.91 -21.47
N GLU A 309 3.27 34.06 -21.74
CA GLU A 309 2.60 35.37 -21.66
C GLU A 309 2.64 35.98 -20.25
N GLU A 310 2.49 35.17 -19.22
CA GLU A 310 2.52 35.63 -17.83
C GLU A 310 3.95 35.97 -17.39
N ALA A 311 4.95 35.20 -17.84
CA ALA A 311 6.36 35.53 -17.64
C ALA A 311 6.72 36.88 -18.28
N GLU A 312 6.23 37.14 -19.51
CA GLU A 312 6.42 38.44 -20.18
C GLU A 312 5.69 39.57 -19.44
N ARG A 313 4.45 39.33 -18.99
CA ARG A 313 3.64 40.31 -18.22
C ARG A 313 4.31 40.71 -16.92
N LEU A 314 4.93 39.76 -16.22
CA LEU A 314 5.65 39.95 -14.97
C LEU A 314 7.07 40.51 -15.17
N GLY A 315 7.52 40.67 -16.41
CA GLY A 315 8.87 41.16 -16.70
C GLY A 315 9.99 40.19 -16.33
N VAL A 316 9.71 38.89 -16.29
CA VAL A 316 10.70 37.85 -15.99
C VAL A 316 11.75 37.81 -17.11
N PRO A 317 13.06 38.03 -16.81
CA PRO A 317 14.12 37.94 -17.81
C PRO A 317 14.18 36.58 -18.51
N ARG A 318 14.42 36.59 -19.83
CA ARG A 318 14.40 35.37 -20.67
C ARG A 318 15.50 34.36 -20.34
N ASP A 319 16.60 34.80 -19.75
CA ASP A 319 17.67 33.93 -19.24
C ASP A 319 17.24 33.14 -17.99
N ARG A 320 16.08 33.45 -17.41
CA ARG A 320 15.44 32.65 -16.34
C ARG A 320 14.53 31.56 -16.87
N TRP A 321 14.26 31.50 -18.17
CA TRP A 321 13.24 30.60 -18.71
C TRP A 321 13.80 29.20 -18.96
N VAL A 322 13.18 28.19 -18.35
CA VAL A 322 13.48 26.77 -18.60
C VAL A 322 12.20 26.03 -19.00
N PHE A 323 12.20 25.41 -20.17
CA PHE A 323 11.06 24.71 -20.74
C PHE A 323 11.09 23.23 -20.36
N LEU A 324 9.90 22.64 -20.17
CA LEU A 324 9.72 21.19 -20.04
C LEU A 324 9.55 20.58 -21.44
N HIS A 325 10.62 20.00 -21.98
CA HIS A 325 10.68 19.41 -23.32
C HIS A 325 10.06 18.01 -23.38
N GLY A 326 10.16 17.28 -22.28
CA GLY A 326 9.73 15.90 -22.20
C GLY A 326 9.17 15.57 -20.83
N HIS A 327 8.14 14.75 -20.78
CA HIS A 327 7.51 14.35 -19.53
C HIS A 327 6.77 13.02 -19.66
N ALA A 328 6.68 12.30 -18.55
CA ALA A 328 5.89 11.09 -18.42
C ALA A 328 5.60 10.79 -16.95
N ASP A 329 4.42 10.25 -16.69
CA ASP A 329 4.01 9.67 -15.42
C ASP A 329 3.49 8.25 -15.66
N LEU A 330 4.06 7.25 -14.97
CA LEU A 330 3.64 5.85 -15.05
C LEU A 330 3.65 5.18 -13.67
N ARG A 331 2.84 4.12 -13.55
CA ARG A 331 2.71 3.29 -12.35
C ARG A 331 2.94 1.83 -12.71
N GLU A 332 3.69 1.15 -11.86
CA GLU A 332 3.94 -0.28 -11.94
C GLU A 332 2.82 -1.08 -11.27
N ARG A 333 2.70 -2.37 -11.60
CA ARG A 333 1.82 -3.28 -10.85
C ARG A 333 2.25 -3.39 -9.38
N ASP A 334 1.30 -3.81 -8.54
CA ASP A 334 1.55 -4.14 -7.14
C ASP A 334 2.70 -5.14 -7.01
N LEU A 335 3.48 -5.03 -5.93
CA LEU A 335 4.77 -5.73 -5.76
C LEU A 335 4.67 -7.23 -6.11
N LEU A 336 3.68 -7.94 -5.56
CA LEU A 336 3.52 -9.38 -5.76
C LEU A 336 2.87 -9.78 -7.09
N GLU A 337 2.40 -8.82 -7.89
CA GLU A 337 1.83 -9.08 -9.22
C GLU A 337 2.86 -8.95 -10.34
N ARG A 338 4.00 -8.29 -10.09
CA ARG A 338 5.03 -8.04 -11.10
C ARG A 338 5.59 -9.34 -11.68
N ALA A 339 5.74 -9.37 -13.00
CA ALA A 339 6.30 -10.51 -13.71
C ALA A 339 7.74 -10.83 -13.27
N ASP A 340 8.56 -9.78 -13.11
CA ASP A 340 9.97 -9.87 -12.70
C ASP A 340 10.26 -8.83 -11.61
N LEU A 341 10.61 -9.30 -10.41
CA LEU A 341 10.93 -8.44 -9.27
C LEU A 341 12.31 -7.77 -9.39
N SER A 342 13.16 -8.21 -10.32
CA SER A 342 14.47 -7.60 -10.54
C SER A 342 14.46 -6.35 -11.42
N ARG A 343 13.28 -5.98 -11.96
CA ARG A 343 13.12 -4.91 -12.96
C ARG A 343 12.04 -3.91 -12.54
N GLY A 344 12.15 -2.70 -13.09
CA GLY A 344 11.13 -1.65 -13.01
C GLY A 344 10.81 -1.11 -14.40
N PRO A 345 10.11 -1.86 -15.26
CA PRO A 345 9.86 -1.47 -16.65
C PRO A 345 9.03 -0.18 -16.77
N ALA A 346 8.06 0.08 -15.88
CA ALA A 346 7.31 1.33 -15.91
C ALA A 346 8.22 2.57 -15.77
N SER A 347 9.21 2.53 -14.89
CA SER A 347 10.18 3.62 -14.72
C SER A 347 11.01 3.87 -15.98
N VAL A 348 11.47 2.79 -16.63
CA VAL A 348 12.24 2.87 -17.86
C VAL A 348 11.39 3.41 -19.01
N MET A 349 10.14 2.95 -19.13
CA MET A 349 9.18 3.46 -20.12
C MET A 349 8.90 4.95 -19.93
N ALA A 350 8.75 5.41 -18.68
CA ALA A 350 8.52 6.82 -18.38
C ALA A 350 9.72 7.68 -18.79
N ALA A 351 10.93 7.28 -18.38
CA ALA A 351 12.14 8.02 -18.72
C ALA A 351 12.42 8.02 -20.25
N ARG A 352 12.22 6.90 -20.93
CA ARG A 352 12.34 6.82 -22.40
C ARG A 352 11.32 7.70 -23.10
N HIS A 353 10.05 7.64 -22.71
CA HIS A 353 9.00 8.46 -23.31
C HIS A 353 9.27 9.96 -23.11
N ALA A 354 9.79 10.37 -21.95
CA ALA A 354 10.20 11.75 -21.72
C ALA A 354 11.37 12.17 -22.66
N LEU A 355 12.37 11.32 -22.86
CA LEU A 355 13.48 11.58 -23.79
C LEU A 355 13.01 11.62 -25.26
N GLU A 356 12.15 10.68 -25.65
CA GLU A 356 11.53 10.62 -26.97
C GLU A 356 10.72 11.89 -27.27
N LEU A 357 9.93 12.37 -26.31
CA LEU A 357 9.14 13.59 -26.45
C LEU A 357 10.03 14.84 -26.60
N ALA A 358 11.17 14.86 -25.91
CA ALA A 358 12.19 15.90 -26.05
C ALA A 358 13.02 15.77 -27.34
N GLY A 359 12.90 14.68 -28.10
CA GLY A 359 13.63 14.45 -29.34
C GLY A 359 15.13 14.17 -29.16
N ILE A 360 15.54 13.67 -27.99
CA ILE A 360 16.95 13.41 -27.63
C ILE A 360 17.17 11.97 -27.15
N GLY A 361 18.42 11.52 -27.14
CA GLY A 361 18.84 10.30 -26.47
C GLY A 361 19.38 10.56 -25.06
N ALA A 362 19.51 9.50 -24.25
CA ALA A 362 20.14 9.59 -22.93
C ALA A 362 21.61 10.06 -22.99
N GLY A 363 22.28 9.87 -24.12
CA GLY A 363 23.63 10.38 -24.39
C GLY A 363 23.72 11.91 -24.32
N ASP A 364 22.67 12.61 -24.78
CA ASP A 364 22.65 14.06 -24.98
C ASP A 364 22.42 14.87 -23.69
N LEU A 365 22.15 14.20 -22.57
CA LEU A 365 21.86 14.85 -21.29
C LEU A 365 23.12 15.47 -20.66
N ALA A 366 23.16 16.78 -20.48
CA ALA A 366 24.27 17.41 -19.76
C ALA A 366 24.20 17.19 -18.24
N ALA A 367 23.00 16.98 -17.69
CA ALA A 367 22.78 16.77 -16.27
C ALA A 367 21.65 15.77 -16.00
N ILE A 368 21.78 14.96 -14.95
CA ILE A 368 20.81 13.93 -14.59
C ILE A 368 20.63 13.93 -13.07
N ASP A 369 19.38 13.89 -12.61
CA ASP A 369 19.05 13.43 -11.26
C ASP A 369 18.11 12.24 -11.29
N LEU A 370 18.65 11.08 -10.91
CA LEU A 370 17.85 9.88 -10.66
C LEU A 370 17.58 9.75 -9.16
N TYR A 371 16.30 9.61 -8.81
CA TYR A 371 15.87 9.36 -7.44
C TYR A 371 16.54 8.11 -6.86
N SER A 372 17.12 8.24 -5.66
CA SER A 372 18.17 7.34 -5.18
C SER A 372 18.01 6.92 -3.70
N CYS A 373 16.78 6.68 -3.25
CA CYS A 373 16.54 6.19 -1.87
C CYS A 373 17.27 4.88 -1.54
N PHE A 374 17.46 4.04 -2.55
CA PHE A 374 18.23 2.80 -2.54
C PHE A 374 18.93 2.63 -3.90
N PRO A 375 20.04 1.86 -3.98
CA PRO A 375 20.78 1.63 -5.23
C PRO A 375 19.92 1.15 -6.39
N ILE A 376 18.98 0.21 -6.18
CA ILE A 376 18.12 -0.26 -7.26
C ILE A 376 17.23 0.82 -7.87
N ALA A 377 16.83 1.85 -7.13
CA ALA A 377 16.02 2.94 -7.68
C ALA A 377 16.75 3.71 -8.81
N VAL A 378 18.08 3.64 -8.82
CA VAL A 378 18.94 4.19 -9.86
C VAL A 378 19.28 3.13 -10.90
N SER A 379 19.77 1.96 -10.46
CA SER A 379 20.40 0.99 -11.37
C SER A 379 19.47 0.44 -12.45
N HIS A 380 18.19 0.19 -12.14
CA HIS A 380 17.24 -0.31 -13.16
C HIS A 380 16.96 0.72 -14.26
N VAL A 381 16.97 2.01 -13.93
CA VAL A 381 16.81 3.09 -14.91
C VAL A 381 18.08 3.23 -15.75
N CYS A 382 19.25 3.17 -15.11
CA CYS A 382 20.53 3.19 -15.83
C CYS A 382 20.65 2.04 -16.83
N GLU A 383 20.32 0.81 -16.42
CA GLU A 383 20.26 -0.34 -17.34
C GLU A 383 19.28 -0.12 -18.49
N GLY A 384 18.10 0.40 -18.19
CA GLY A 384 17.06 0.67 -19.19
C GLY A 384 17.44 1.77 -20.20
N LEU A 385 18.24 2.75 -19.78
CA LEU A 385 18.67 3.87 -20.63
C LEU A 385 20.08 3.67 -21.21
N GLY A 386 20.80 2.63 -20.81
CA GLY A 386 22.20 2.41 -21.20
C GLY A 386 23.16 3.43 -20.60
N LEU A 387 22.86 3.96 -19.41
CA LEU A 387 23.72 4.91 -18.70
C LEU A 387 24.81 4.17 -17.91
N PRO A 388 26.08 4.62 -17.94
CA PRO A 388 27.14 4.00 -17.18
C PRO A 388 26.96 4.22 -15.67
N MET A 389 27.30 3.19 -14.89
CA MET A 389 27.18 3.17 -13.41
C MET A 389 28.55 3.11 -12.71
N ASP A 390 29.64 3.21 -13.48
CA ASP A 390 31.03 3.13 -13.01
C ASP A 390 31.59 4.47 -12.50
N GLY A 391 30.73 5.49 -12.39
CA GLY A 391 31.12 6.84 -11.99
C GLY A 391 31.67 7.70 -13.13
N SER A 392 31.73 7.21 -14.38
CA SER A 392 32.14 8.00 -15.54
C SER A 392 31.13 9.11 -15.91
N ARG A 393 29.92 9.07 -15.35
CA ARG A 393 28.88 10.09 -15.52
C ARG A 393 28.21 10.40 -14.18
N GLU A 394 27.92 11.67 -13.95
CA GLU A 394 27.08 12.10 -12.82
C GLU A 394 25.63 11.64 -13.05
N LEU A 395 25.08 10.88 -12.09
CA LEU A 395 23.70 10.39 -12.10
C LEU A 395 22.79 11.13 -11.11
N THR A 396 23.35 12.15 -10.43
CA THR A 396 22.64 13.06 -9.54
C THR A 396 23.19 14.46 -9.69
N VAL A 397 22.35 15.46 -9.46
CA VAL A 397 22.78 16.85 -9.31
C VAL A 397 22.69 17.33 -7.86
N THR A 398 21.92 16.64 -7.02
CA THR A 398 21.74 16.98 -5.60
C THR A 398 22.71 16.24 -4.69
N GLY A 399 23.05 14.99 -5.02
CA GLY A 399 23.83 14.09 -4.18
C GLY A 399 23.03 12.93 -3.57
N GLY A 400 21.73 12.79 -3.87
CA GLY A 400 20.93 11.61 -3.52
C GLY A 400 20.49 11.49 -2.06
N LEU A 401 19.38 10.78 -1.84
CA LEU A 401 18.66 10.77 -0.55
C LEU A 401 19.48 10.28 0.67
N PRO A 402 20.39 9.30 0.56
CA PRO A 402 21.21 8.89 1.71
C PRO A 402 22.19 9.99 2.19
N PHE A 403 22.58 10.91 1.31
CA PHE A 403 23.71 11.82 1.53
C PHE A 403 23.28 13.30 1.52
N PHE A 404 22.56 13.73 0.47
CA PHE A 404 21.90 15.03 0.43
C PHE A 404 20.86 15.16 1.55
N GLY A 405 20.22 14.05 1.93
CA GLY A 405 19.05 14.04 2.77
C GLY A 405 17.78 13.78 1.96
N GLY A 406 16.83 13.08 2.56
CA GLY A 406 15.55 12.75 1.95
C GLY A 406 14.44 13.47 2.68
N PRO A 407 14.04 14.69 2.26
CA PRO A 407 12.89 15.39 2.83
C PRO A 407 11.60 14.72 2.36
N GLY A 408 11.41 13.48 2.81
CA GLY A 408 10.27 12.62 2.50
C GLY A 408 9.93 12.60 1.02
N ASN A 409 8.74 13.08 0.71
CA ASN A 409 8.20 13.10 -0.65
C ASN A 409 8.80 14.22 -1.52
N ALA A 410 9.52 15.19 -0.94
CA ALA A 410 9.94 16.42 -1.60
C ALA A 410 11.36 16.39 -2.21
N TYR A 411 12.11 15.29 -2.10
CA TYR A 411 13.50 15.21 -2.62
C TYR A 411 13.60 15.68 -4.09
N SER A 412 12.74 15.17 -4.98
CA SER A 412 12.84 15.49 -6.41
C SER A 412 12.53 16.96 -6.71
N LEU A 413 11.94 17.71 -5.79
CA LEU A 413 11.76 19.15 -5.97
C LEU A 413 13.10 19.90 -5.88
N HIS A 414 14.00 19.46 -4.99
CA HIS A 414 15.39 19.94 -4.94
C HIS A 414 16.14 19.59 -6.22
N ALA A 415 15.92 18.39 -6.77
CA ALA A 415 16.50 17.97 -8.04
C ALA A 415 16.05 18.85 -9.21
N ILE A 416 14.76 19.18 -9.28
CA ILE A 416 14.22 20.09 -10.30
C ILE A 416 14.84 21.49 -10.15
N ALA A 417 14.93 22.03 -8.93
CA ALA A 417 15.54 23.33 -8.68
C ALA A 417 17.00 23.39 -9.17
N GLU A 418 17.80 22.36 -8.86
CA GLU A 418 19.19 22.28 -9.29
C GLU A 418 19.32 22.05 -10.81
N ILE A 419 18.45 21.26 -11.43
CA ILE A 419 18.42 21.10 -12.90
C ILE A 419 18.08 22.43 -13.58
N VAL A 420 17.09 23.18 -13.09
CA VAL A 420 16.76 24.52 -13.61
C VAL A 420 17.99 25.43 -13.55
N ARG A 421 18.69 25.46 -12.41
CA ARG A 421 19.93 26.25 -12.24
C ARG A 421 21.02 25.83 -13.23
N ARG A 422 21.25 24.52 -13.41
CA ARG A 422 22.26 23.99 -14.35
C ARG A 422 21.90 24.27 -15.80
N MET A 423 20.63 24.16 -16.20
CA MET A 423 20.19 24.46 -17.56
C MET A 423 20.38 25.94 -17.91
N ARG A 424 20.13 26.86 -16.95
CA ARG A 424 20.42 28.28 -17.13
C ARG A 424 21.93 28.57 -17.24
N ALA A 425 22.75 27.83 -16.50
CA ALA A 425 24.21 27.96 -16.57
C ALA A 425 24.81 27.37 -17.87
N GLN A 426 24.10 26.46 -18.54
CA GLN A 426 24.50 25.85 -19.81
C GLN A 426 23.35 25.94 -20.82
N PRO A 427 23.06 27.15 -21.35
CA PRO A 427 21.93 27.33 -22.25
C PRO A 427 21.98 26.40 -23.46
N GLY A 428 20.83 25.79 -23.78
CA GLY A 428 20.68 24.83 -24.87
C GLY A 428 20.97 23.38 -24.50
N ALA A 429 21.57 23.13 -23.34
CA ALA A 429 21.75 21.78 -22.82
C ALA A 429 20.43 21.16 -22.33
N TYR A 430 20.43 19.85 -22.09
CA TYR A 430 19.27 19.11 -21.57
C TYR A 430 19.57 18.47 -20.22
N GLY A 431 18.61 18.56 -19.31
CA GLY A 431 18.66 17.99 -17.97
C GLY A 431 17.50 17.02 -17.74
N LEU A 432 17.75 15.87 -17.12
CA LEU A 432 16.71 14.89 -16.77
C LEU A 432 16.50 14.85 -15.25
N VAL A 433 15.24 14.88 -14.82
CA VAL A 433 14.83 14.45 -13.48
C VAL A 433 13.99 13.19 -13.61
N GLY A 434 14.40 12.13 -12.93
CA GLY A 434 13.63 10.90 -12.75
C GLY A 434 13.22 10.72 -11.30
N ALA A 435 11.93 10.89 -11.00
CA ALA A 435 11.38 10.89 -9.66
C ALA A 435 10.61 9.60 -9.36
N ASN A 436 11.02 8.88 -8.31
CA ASN A 436 10.46 7.58 -7.94
C ASN A 436 9.59 7.67 -6.69
N GLY A 437 8.48 6.93 -6.67
CA GLY A 437 7.55 6.84 -5.54
C GLY A 437 7.13 5.42 -5.20
N GLY A 438 6.93 5.16 -3.90
CA GLY A 438 6.58 3.83 -3.40
C GLY A 438 7.73 2.85 -3.49
N MET A 439 7.47 1.62 -3.93
CA MET A 439 8.43 0.52 -4.03
C MET A 439 8.72 0.26 -5.51
N LEU A 440 9.34 1.23 -6.20
CA LEU A 440 9.36 1.31 -7.67
C LEU A 440 7.95 1.28 -8.26
N SER A 441 6.98 1.82 -7.51
CA SER A 441 5.55 1.70 -7.83
C SER A 441 5.08 2.80 -8.78
N LYS A 442 5.74 3.95 -8.75
CA LYS A 442 5.37 5.15 -9.51
C LYS A 442 6.64 5.83 -9.97
N TYR A 443 6.65 6.30 -11.21
CA TYR A 443 7.79 7.03 -11.76
C TYR A 443 7.31 8.20 -12.60
N SER A 444 7.86 9.38 -12.30
CA SER A 444 7.59 10.62 -13.01
C SER A 444 8.90 11.14 -13.56
N ALA A 445 8.95 11.41 -14.86
CA ALA A 445 10.14 11.90 -15.56
C ALA A 445 9.89 13.29 -16.16
N GLY A 446 10.92 14.12 -16.18
CA GLY A 446 10.92 15.45 -16.82
C GLY A 446 12.26 15.77 -17.47
N VAL A 447 12.23 16.26 -18.70
CA VAL A 447 13.40 16.73 -19.46
C VAL A 447 13.30 18.25 -19.63
N TYR A 448 14.35 18.95 -19.23
CA TYR A 448 14.38 20.40 -19.11
C TYR A 448 15.47 21.00 -20.00
N SER A 449 15.19 22.15 -20.62
CA SER A 449 16.19 22.94 -21.36
C SER A 449 15.77 24.40 -21.46
N THR A 450 16.73 25.32 -21.61
CA THR A 450 16.44 26.73 -21.95
C THR A 450 16.06 26.91 -23.42
N THR A 451 16.26 25.90 -24.26
CA THR A 451 15.84 25.96 -25.66
C THR A 451 14.32 26.15 -25.72
N PRO A 452 13.81 27.21 -26.37
CA PRO A 452 12.37 27.41 -26.50
C PRO A 452 11.74 26.27 -27.30
N ALA A 453 10.66 25.69 -26.78
CA ALA A 453 9.89 24.63 -27.45
C ALA A 453 8.40 24.75 -27.12
N PRO A 454 7.50 24.39 -28.05
CA PRO A 454 6.08 24.33 -27.76
C PRO A 454 5.77 23.20 -26.76
N TRP A 455 4.65 23.33 -26.04
CA TRP A 455 4.12 22.22 -25.25
C TRP A 455 3.71 21.05 -26.14
N LEU A 456 4.24 19.86 -25.87
CA LEU A 456 3.84 18.62 -26.53
C LEU A 456 3.09 17.72 -25.53
N PRO A 457 1.88 17.24 -25.87
CA PRO A 457 1.18 16.27 -25.03
C PRO A 457 1.91 14.92 -25.05
N GLY A 458 2.10 14.32 -23.87
CA GLY A 458 2.67 12.99 -23.72
C GLY A 458 1.67 11.86 -24.00
N ARG A 459 2.14 10.60 -23.92
CA ARG A 459 1.31 9.39 -24.13
C ARG A 459 1.21 8.50 -22.88
N SER A 460 1.39 9.08 -21.69
CA SER A 460 1.34 8.35 -20.41
C SER A 460 0.10 7.48 -20.24
N ALA A 461 -1.10 7.97 -20.60
CA ALA A 461 -2.32 7.17 -20.50
C ALA A 461 -2.28 5.90 -21.38
N THR A 462 -1.74 5.99 -22.59
CA THR A 462 -1.60 4.83 -23.49
C THR A 462 -0.57 3.84 -22.96
N LEU A 463 0.58 4.34 -22.48
CA LEU A 463 1.64 3.51 -21.89
C LEU A 463 1.17 2.85 -20.58
N GLN A 464 0.36 3.54 -19.78
CA GLN A 464 -0.23 2.97 -18.57
C GLN A 464 -1.20 1.84 -18.91
N ALA A 465 -2.05 2.01 -19.92
CA ALA A 465 -2.95 0.95 -20.37
C ALA A 465 -2.19 -0.30 -20.86
N GLU A 466 -1.00 -0.11 -21.46
CA GLU A 466 -0.10 -1.22 -21.81
C GLU A 466 0.39 -1.95 -20.55
N ILE A 467 0.89 -1.22 -19.55
CA ILE A 467 1.35 -1.79 -18.27
C ILE A 467 0.22 -2.55 -17.55
N ASP A 468 -0.97 -1.95 -17.49
CA ASP A 468 -2.15 -2.52 -16.83
C ASP A 468 -2.59 -3.84 -17.51
N SER A 469 -2.31 -3.99 -18.81
CA SER A 469 -2.62 -5.19 -19.59
C SER A 469 -1.65 -6.35 -19.39
N TRP A 470 -0.47 -6.11 -18.79
CA TRP A 470 0.52 -7.17 -18.58
C TRP A 470 0.01 -8.26 -17.63
N PRO A 471 0.34 -9.55 -17.86
CA PRO A 471 -0.10 -10.63 -16.98
C PRO A 471 0.35 -10.42 -15.52
N ALA A 472 -0.59 -10.54 -14.59
CA ALA A 472 -0.30 -10.54 -13.16
C ALA A 472 0.12 -11.93 -12.69
N VAL A 473 1.16 -11.99 -11.86
CA VAL A 473 1.52 -13.23 -11.16
C VAL A 473 0.44 -13.58 -10.14
N GLY A 474 -0.13 -14.79 -10.26
CA GLY A 474 -1.09 -15.31 -9.29
C GLY A 474 -0.50 -15.48 -7.89
N GLN A 475 -1.28 -15.17 -6.86
CA GLN A 475 -0.86 -15.22 -5.45
C GLN A 475 -1.59 -16.33 -4.69
N VAL A 476 -0.97 -16.82 -3.63
CA VAL A 476 -1.57 -17.77 -2.69
C VAL A 476 -1.35 -17.29 -1.25
N ALA A 477 -2.43 -16.97 -0.57
CA ALA A 477 -2.39 -16.45 0.80
C ALA A 477 -2.01 -17.53 1.83
N HIS A 478 -2.45 -18.76 1.59
CA HIS A 478 -2.25 -19.92 2.46
C HIS A 478 -1.47 -21.03 1.75
N PRO A 479 -0.18 -20.82 1.46
CA PRO A 479 0.67 -21.84 0.85
C PRO A 479 0.91 -23.00 1.82
N ASP A 480 0.93 -24.22 1.28
CA ASP A 480 1.37 -25.42 1.98
C ASP A 480 2.13 -26.32 1.00
N GLY A 481 3.30 -26.79 1.41
CA GLY A 481 4.11 -27.74 0.63
C GLY A 481 5.43 -27.17 0.10
N TRP A 482 5.96 -27.85 -0.92
CA TRP A 482 7.27 -27.52 -1.49
C TRP A 482 7.22 -26.30 -2.42
N ALA A 483 8.24 -25.47 -2.32
CA ALA A 483 8.38 -24.21 -3.03
C ALA A 483 9.83 -23.92 -3.43
N THR A 484 10.00 -22.88 -4.24
CA THR A 484 11.31 -22.31 -4.61
C THR A 484 11.36 -20.84 -4.19
N ILE A 485 12.49 -20.39 -3.63
CA ILE A 485 12.73 -18.97 -3.32
C ILE A 485 12.91 -18.18 -4.62
N GLU A 486 12.10 -17.14 -4.82
CA GLU A 486 12.20 -16.21 -5.95
C GLU A 486 13.03 -14.97 -5.59
N THR A 487 12.83 -14.43 -4.38
CA THR A 487 13.69 -13.43 -3.76
C THR A 487 13.51 -13.42 -2.25
N TYR A 488 14.35 -12.68 -1.53
CA TYR A 488 14.39 -12.66 -0.07
C TYR A 488 15.01 -11.36 0.45
N THR A 489 14.89 -11.17 1.76
CA THR A 489 15.69 -10.22 2.53
C THR A 489 15.80 -10.70 3.98
N VAL A 490 16.78 -10.18 4.71
CA VAL A 490 16.94 -10.40 6.15
C VAL A 490 16.88 -9.04 6.83
N LYS A 491 15.87 -8.84 7.67
CA LYS A 491 15.70 -7.63 8.47
C LYS A 491 16.53 -7.71 9.74
N HIS A 492 17.29 -6.67 10.05
CA HIS A 492 18.14 -6.58 11.22
C HIS A 492 17.54 -5.63 12.27
N GLY A 493 17.10 -6.19 13.39
CA GLY A 493 16.64 -5.46 14.56
C GLY A 493 17.80 -4.83 15.34
N ARG A 494 17.53 -3.74 16.05
CA ARG A 494 18.51 -3.08 16.94
C ARG A 494 18.87 -3.91 18.17
N ASP A 495 18.00 -4.86 18.52
CA ASP A 495 18.18 -5.88 19.55
C ASP A 495 19.04 -7.07 19.09
N GLY A 496 19.55 -7.04 17.85
CA GLY A 496 20.31 -8.13 17.24
C GLY A 496 19.43 -9.22 16.63
N ARG A 497 18.10 -9.14 16.77
CA ARG A 497 17.19 -10.11 16.15
C ARG A 497 17.25 -10.01 14.63
N ARG A 498 17.28 -11.16 13.96
CA ARG A 498 17.22 -11.26 12.51
C ARG A 498 15.91 -11.93 12.10
N THR A 499 15.25 -11.38 11.08
CA THR A 499 14.02 -11.97 10.53
C THR A 499 14.19 -12.11 9.04
N GLY A 500 14.23 -13.35 8.55
CA GLY A 500 14.23 -13.62 7.12
C GLY A 500 12.83 -13.54 6.54
N ILE A 501 12.69 -12.90 5.38
CA ILE A 501 11.44 -12.80 4.64
C ILE A 501 11.70 -13.32 3.23
N VAL A 502 10.84 -14.21 2.76
CA VAL A 502 10.95 -14.89 1.47
C VAL A 502 9.72 -14.58 0.63
N VAL A 503 9.97 -14.22 -0.63
CA VAL A 503 8.99 -14.33 -1.72
C VAL A 503 9.29 -15.65 -2.43
N GLY A 504 8.32 -16.57 -2.42
CA GLY A 504 8.49 -17.91 -2.99
C GLY A 504 7.44 -18.25 -4.04
N ARG A 505 7.72 -19.29 -4.82
CA ARG A 505 6.83 -19.89 -5.82
C ARG A 505 6.47 -21.31 -5.41
N LEU A 506 5.18 -21.62 -5.28
CA LEU A 506 4.75 -22.98 -5.01
C LEU A 506 5.09 -23.90 -6.18
N LYS A 507 5.60 -25.09 -5.89
CA LYS A 507 5.89 -26.10 -6.92
C LYS A 507 4.62 -26.61 -7.60
N ALA A 508 3.50 -26.64 -6.88
CA ALA A 508 2.25 -27.20 -7.34
C ALA A 508 1.62 -26.42 -8.51
N ASP A 509 1.71 -25.08 -8.48
CA ASP A 509 0.97 -24.22 -9.41
C ASP A 509 1.71 -22.93 -9.82
N GLY A 510 2.94 -22.72 -9.33
CA GLY A 510 3.75 -21.54 -9.65
C GLY A 510 3.23 -20.22 -9.05
N ARG A 511 2.22 -20.24 -8.19
CA ARG A 511 1.72 -19.02 -7.53
C ARG A 511 2.72 -18.51 -6.50
N ARG A 512 2.76 -17.19 -6.36
CA ARG A 512 3.66 -16.47 -5.45
C ARG A 512 3.08 -16.41 -4.05
N PHE A 513 3.93 -16.54 -3.04
CA PHE A 513 3.58 -16.35 -1.63
C PHE A 513 4.65 -15.56 -0.88
N LEU A 514 4.27 -15.07 0.29
CA LEU A 514 5.18 -14.51 1.30
C LEU A 514 5.30 -15.48 2.47
N ALA A 515 6.49 -15.61 3.04
CA ALA A 515 6.73 -16.34 4.27
C ALA A 515 7.87 -15.70 5.07
N MET A 516 7.84 -15.90 6.39
CA MET A 516 8.92 -15.51 7.29
C MET A 516 9.68 -16.73 7.79
N THR A 517 10.94 -16.56 8.19
CA THR A 517 11.64 -17.58 8.97
C THR A 517 10.97 -17.77 10.33
N ALA A 518 11.07 -18.97 10.90
CA ALA A 518 10.64 -19.23 12.27
C ALA A 518 11.73 -18.84 13.27
N ASP A 519 11.33 -18.44 14.48
CA ASP A 519 12.27 -18.26 15.58
C ASP A 519 12.93 -19.61 15.90
N GLY A 520 14.26 -19.62 16.06
CA GLY A 520 15.03 -20.84 16.30
C GLY A 520 15.35 -21.68 15.06
N ASP A 521 15.00 -21.24 13.85
CA ASP A 521 15.43 -21.91 12.60
C ASP A 521 16.69 -21.28 11.99
N ASP A 522 17.84 -21.50 12.64
CA ASP A 522 19.12 -20.94 12.19
C ASP A 522 19.52 -21.44 10.81
N ALA A 523 19.12 -22.66 10.42
CA ALA A 523 19.53 -23.26 9.14
C ALA A 523 19.00 -22.48 7.92
N VAL A 524 17.71 -22.10 7.92
CA VAL A 524 17.15 -21.28 6.85
C VAL A 524 17.67 -19.84 6.94
N LEU A 525 17.84 -19.31 8.16
CA LEU A 525 18.33 -17.95 8.36
C LEU A 525 19.78 -17.79 7.88
N ASP A 526 20.63 -18.79 8.12
CA ASP A 526 22.00 -18.85 7.62
C ASP A 526 22.02 -18.96 6.10
N LEU A 527 21.16 -19.78 5.49
CA LEU A 527 21.00 -19.79 4.02
C LEU A 527 20.67 -18.40 3.48
N LEU A 528 19.76 -17.67 4.13
CA LEU A 528 19.36 -16.32 3.71
C LEU A 528 20.45 -15.27 3.98
N THR A 529 21.30 -15.46 4.98
CA THR A 529 22.32 -14.48 5.38
C THR A 529 23.65 -14.67 4.65
N THR A 530 24.11 -15.91 4.49
CA THR A 530 25.46 -16.22 3.98
C THR A 530 25.45 -17.07 2.72
N GLY A 531 24.38 -17.82 2.45
CA GLY A 531 24.27 -18.67 1.27
C GLY A 531 23.74 -17.95 0.03
N GLU A 532 23.48 -18.76 -1.03
CA GLU A 532 22.70 -18.36 -2.20
C GLU A 532 21.29 -18.98 -2.11
N PRO A 533 20.29 -18.21 -1.63
CA PRO A 533 18.94 -18.73 -1.42
C PRO A 533 18.08 -18.72 -2.68
N ILE A 534 18.32 -17.84 -3.66
CA ILE A 534 17.42 -17.72 -4.82
C ILE A 534 17.51 -18.99 -5.68
N GLY A 535 16.36 -19.52 -6.10
CA GLY A 535 16.26 -20.80 -6.79
C GLY A 535 16.36 -22.03 -5.88
N ARG A 536 16.64 -21.87 -4.58
CA ARG A 536 16.67 -23.00 -3.64
C ARG A 536 15.27 -23.47 -3.31
N ARG A 537 15.15 -24.79 -3.16
CA ARG A 537 13.93 -25.46 -2.70
C ARG A 537 13.77 -25.27 -1.19
N VAL A 538 12.54 -24.98 -0.77
CA VAL A 538 12.13 -24.79 0.62
C VAL A 538 10.75 -25.41 0.85
N TYR A 539 10.39 -25.62 2.11
CA TYR A 539 9.05 -26.03 2.50
C TYR A 539 8.33 -24.87 3.19
N VAL A 540 7.09 -24.60 2.81
CA VAL A 540 6.27 -23.52 3.38
C VAL A 540 5.00 -24.10 4.00
N ARG A 541 4.58 -23.54 5.13
CA ARG A 541 3.32 -23.86 5.80
C ARG A 541 2.61 -22.59 6.24
N SER A 542 1.30 -22.54 6.05
CA SER A 542 0.47 -21.41 6.46
C SER A 542 -0.09 -21.57 7.88
N PHE A 543 -0.08 -20.46 8.62
CA PHE A 543 -0.61 -20.34 9.98
C PHE A 543 -1.47 -19.08 10.12
N GLY A 544 -2.23 -18.97 11.22
CA GLY A 544 -3.04 -17.77 11.53
C GLY A 544 -2.20 -16.49 11.66
N PHE A 545 -0.97 -16.63 12.17
CA PHE A 545 0.00 -15.54 12.33
C PHE A 545 0.89 -15.30 11.09
N GLY A 546 0.55 -15.86 9.93
CA GLY A 546 1.32 -15.76 8.70
C GLY A 546 2.15 -17.01 8.40
N ASN A 547 2.68 -17.08 7.19
CA ASN A 547 3.34 -18.27 6.66
C ASN A 547 4.77 -18.39 7.20
N ARG A 548 5.24 -19.62 7.39
CA ARG A 548 6.63 -19.92 7.75
C ARG A 548 7.31 -20.76 6.69
N VAL A 549 8.61 -20.58 6.56
CA VAL A 549 9.47 -21.30 5.62
C VAL A 549 10.62 -21.97 6.34
N THR A 550 10.93 -23.20 5.93
CA THR A 550 12.05 -24.02 6.42
C THR A 550 12.76 -24.67 5.23
N LEU A 551 13.94 -25.28 5.46
CA LEU A 551 14.65 -26.02 4.40
C LEU A 551 14.00 -27.37 4.07
N GLY A 552 13.09 -27.87 4.91
CA GLY A 552 12.39 -29.13 4.71
C GLY A 552 11.18 -29.29 5.62
N ASP A 553 10.29 -30.19 5.24
CA ASP A 553 9.08 -30.58 5.96
C ASP A 553 9.38 -31.16 7.35
N ALA A 554 10.39 -32.02 7.48
CA ALA A 554 10.78 -32.57 8.78
C ALA A 554 11.16 -31.47 9.80
N ARG A 555 11.87 -30.42 9.35
CA ARG A 555 12.19 -29.26 10.19
C ARG A 555 10.95 -28.42 10.50
N MET A 556 10.02 -28.32 9.55
CA MET A 556 8.73 -27.65 9.77
C MET A 556 7.93 -28.37 10.86
N ASP A 557 7.93 -29.70 10.85
CA ASP A 557 7.26 -30.52 11.87
C ASP A 557 7.99 -30.51 13.22
N GLU A 558 9.31 -30.36 13.24
CA GLU A 558 10.05 -30.19 14.50
C GLU A 558 9.71 -28.85 15.18
N LEU A 559 9.68 -27.76 14.40
CA LEU A 559 9.40 -26.41 14.91
C LEU A 559 7.92 -26.17 15.19
N PHE A 560 7.06 -26.76 14.35
CA PHE A 560 5.61 -26.66 14.46
C PHE A 560 4.99 -28.06 14.35
N PRO A 561 5.10 -28.86 15.43
CA PRO A 561 4.57 -30.21 15.45
C PRO A 561 3.10 -30.25 15.03
N PRO A 562 2.72 -31.19 14.15
CA PRO A 562 1.32 -31.41 13.85
C PRO A 562 0.58 -31.72 15.16
N ARG A 563 -0.45 -30.92 15.44
CA ARG A 563 -1.25 -31.08 16.66
C ARG A 563 -2.19 -32.28 16.46
N PRO A 564 -2.21 -33.27 17.38
CA PRO A 564 -3.20 -34.33 17.32
C PRO A 564 -4.61 -33.74 17.48
N ALA A 565 -5.56 -34.24 16.70
CA ALA A 565 -6.95 -33.81 16.77
C ALA A 565 -7.66 -34.49 17.96
N GLY A 566 -7.34 -34.04 19.17
CA GLY A 566 -7.91 -34.54 20.42
C GLY A 566 -8.24 -33.40 21.39
N LEU A 567 -9.26 -33.61 22.23
CA LEU A 567 -9.60 -32.67 23.30
C LEU A 567 -8.50 -32.70 24.37
N ARG A 568 -8.18 -31.53 24.91
CA ARG A 568 -7.25 -31.39 26.04
C ARG A 568 -8.02 -31.49 27.36
N ASP A 569 -7.31 -31.89 28.41
CA ASP A 569 -7.87 -31.93 29.76
C ASP A 569 -8.26 -30.53 30.25
N ASP A 570 -7.46 -29.50 29.92
CA ASP A 570 -7.68 -28.11 30.31
C ASP A 570 -7.34 -27.11 29.19
N TYR A 571 -8.14 -26.04 29.12
CA TYR A 571 -8.00 -24.86 28.28
C TYR A 571 -8.11 -23.59 29.16
N ALA A 572 -7.47 -22.50 28.75
CA ALA A 572 -7.40 -21.27 29.55
C ALA A 572 -8.62 -20.37 29.43
N HIS A 573 -9.32 -20.41 28.29
CA HIS A 573 -10.42 -19.50 27.95
C HIS A 573 -11.67 -20.23 27.43
N VAL A 574 -11.60 -21.56 27.34
CA VAL A 574 -12.66 -22.43 26.84
C VAL A 574 -12.94 -23.52 27.87
N HIS A 575 -14.21 -23.83 28.09
CA HIS A 575 -14.63 -24.96 28.91
C HIS A 575 -15.32 -25.97 28.00
N VAL A 576 -14.81 -27.19 27.98
CA VAL A 576 -15.40 -28.27 27.18
C VAL A 576 -16.07 -29.29 28.08
N ARG A 577 -17.31 -29.66 27.76
CA ARG A 577 -18.04 -30.74 28.44
C ARG A 577 -18.56 -31.71 27.39
N ARG A 578 -18.15 -32.98 27.50
CA ARG A 578 -18.69 -34.06 26.67
C ARG A 578 -19.87 -34.71 27.39
N ASP A 579 -20.99 -34.82 26.70
CA ASP A 579 -22.21 -35.47 27.17
C ASP A 579 -22.69 -36.46 26.09
N GLY A 580 -22.26 -37.71 26.22
CA GLY A 580 -22.44 -38.72 25.17
C GLY A 580 -21.82 -38.28 23.83
N HIS A 581 -22.69 -38.06 22.84
CA HIS A 581 -22.34 -37.62 21.48
C HIS A 581 -22.35 -36.09 21.29
N VAL A 582 -22.62 -35.32 22.36
CA VAL A 582 -22.66 -33.85 22.33
C VAL A 582 -21.39 -33.28 22.97
N LEU A 583 -20.79 -32.31 22.30
CA LEU A 583 -19.72 -31.48 22.84
C LEU A 583 -20.23 -30.08 23.16
N GLU A 584 -20.26 -29.71 24.42
CA GLU A 584 -20.51 -28.33 24.83
C GLU A 584 -19.20 -27.58 24.96
N VAL A 585 -19.17 -26.39 24.39
CA VAL A 585 -18.01 -25.50 24.33
C VAL A 585 -18.47 -24.15 24.86
N ALA A 586 -18.10 -23.83 26.09
CA ALA A 586 -18.36 -22.52 26.69
C ALA A 586 -17.11 -21.64 26.61
N VAL A 587 -17.28 -20.37 26.26
CA VAL A 587 -16.17 -19.44 26.04
C VAL A 587 -16.25 -18.31 27.04
N ASP A 588 -15.15 -18.05 27.75
CA ASP A 588 -15.04 -16.91 28.66
C ASP A 588 -14.75 -15.62 27.89
N ARG A 589 -13.74 -15.66 27.02
CA ARG A 589 -13.24 -14.51 26.26
C ARG A 589 -12.89 -14.87 24.84
N LEU A 590 -13.77 -14.52 23.90
CA LEU A 590 -13.68 -14.90 22.50
C LEU A 590 -12.36 -14.44 21.85
N GLU A 591 -11.96 -13.20 22.11
CA GLU A 591 -10.75 -12.60 21.57
C GLU A 591 -9.46 -13.30 22.04
N ALA A 592 -9.49 -13.98 23.18
CA ALA A 592 -8.36 -14.77 23.68
C ALA A 592 -8.48 -16.26 23.35
N ALA A 593 -9.68 -16.74 23.00
CA ALA A 593 -9.99 -18.17 22.83
C ALA A 593 -9.83 -18.69 21.39
N HIS A 594 -9.49 -17.87 20.40
CA HIS A 594 -9.49 -18.29 19.00
C HIS A 594 -8.63 -19.54 18.70
N ASP A 595 -7.41 -19.62 19.23
CA ASP A 595 -6.52 -20.78 19.01
C ASP A 595 -6.94 -22.02 19.81
N GLU A 596 -7.60 -21.84 20.96
CA GLU A 596 -8.14 -22.95 21.76
C GLU A 596 -9.39 -23.52 21.08
N LEU A 597 -10.29 -22.66 20.61
CA LEU A 597 -11.47 -23.04 19.85
C LEU A 597 -11.10 -23.75 18.55
N ASP A 598 -10.03 -23.32 17.85
CA ASP A 598 -9.52 -24.05 16.68
C ASP A 598 -9.19 -25.51 17.01
N GLN A 599 -8.48 -25.73 18.13
CA GLN A 599 -8.11 -27.06 18.60
C GLN A 599 -9.33 -27.88 19.02
N VAL A 600 -10.26 -27.27 19.75
CA VAL A 600 -11.52 -27.92 20.17
C VAL A 600 -12.31 -28.35 18.94
N PHE A 601 -12.42 -27.51 17.92
CA PHE A 601 -13.15 -27.86 16.71
C PHE A 601 -12.39 -28.85 15.82
N ASP A 602 -11.05 -28.80 15.75
CA ASP A 602 -10.26 -29.85 15.10
C ASP A 602 -10.52 -31.22 15.75
N ALA A 603 -10.50 -31.29 17.08
CA ALA A 603 -10.83 -32.49 17.84
C ALA A 603 -12.28 -32.94 17.61
N PHE A 604 -13.23 -32.00 17.69
CA PHE A 604 -14.64 -32.27 17.46
C PHE A 604 -14.90 -32.87 16.07
N PHE A 605 -14.33 -32.28 15.02
CA PHE A 605 -14.55 -32.78 13.66
C PHE A 605 -13.82 -34.11 13.40
N ALA A 606 -12.72 -34.39 14.09
CA ALA A 606 -11.98 -35.65 13.98
C ALA A 606 -12.59 -36.82 14.77
N ASP A 607 -13.20 -36.58 15.94
CA ASP A 607 -13.74 -37.64 16.81
C ASP A 607 -15.05 -38.24 16.24
N PRO A 608 -15.08 -39.50 15.78
CA PRO A 608 -16.30 -40.10 15.23
C PRO A 608 -17.44 -40.20 16.23
N ASP A 609 -17.16 -40.28 17.53
CA ASP A 609 -18.15 -40.41 18.59
C ASP A 609 -18.77 -39.08 19.00
N LEU A 610 -18.25 -37.94 18.54
CA LEU A 610 -18.89 -36.64 18.68
C LEU A 610 -19.70 -36.32 17.43
N TRP A 611 -20.98 -36.02 17.61
CA TRP A 611 -21.94 -35.82 16.52
C TRP A 611 -22.40 -34.37 16.43
N VAL A 612 -22.59 -33.68 17.56
CA VAL A 612 -23.09 -32.30 17.62
C VAL A 612 -22.23 -31.48 18.58
N ALA A 613 -21.92 -30.23 18.23
CA ALA A 613 -21.31 -29.28 19.14
C ALA A 613 -22.29 -28.15 19.50
N ILE A 614 -22.22 -27.65 20.74
CA ILE A 614 -22.92 -26.46 21.21
C ILE A 614 -21.88 -25.43 21.64
N LEU A 615 -21.88 -24.25 21.03
CA LEU A 615 -21.03 -23.11 21.37
C LEU A 615 -21.84 -22.08 22.17
N THR A 616 -21.36 -21.67 23.34
CA THR A 616 -22.01 -20.68 24.22
C THR A 616 -21.00 -19.74 24.87
N GLY A 617 -21.43 -18.56 25.32
CA GLY A 617 -20.69 -17.75 26.31
C GLY A 617 -20.87 -18.30 27.72
N THR A 618 -19.96 -17.97 28.65
CA THR A 618 -20.13 -18.36 30.07
C THR A 618 -21.19 -17.50 30.78
N PRO A 619 -21.81 -17.98 31.88
CA PRO A 619 -22.93 -17.27 32.53
C PRO A 619 -22.58 -15.86 33.04
N THR A 620 -21.31 -15.56 33.24
CA THR A 620 -20.80 -14.24 33.66
C THR A 620 -20.56 -13.27 32.51
N ASP A 621 -20.55 -13.75 31.25
CA ASP A 621 -20.31 -12.94 30.06
C ASP A 621 -21.05 -13.54 28.83
N PRO A 622 -22.11 -12.88 28.31
CA PRO A 622 -22.62 -13.14 26.95
C PRO A 622 -21.44 -13.21 25.97
N LEU A 623 -21.52 -13.99 24.88
CA LEU A 623 -20.42 -14.11 23.90
C LEU A 623 -19.75 -12.73 23.66
N PRO A 624 -18.50 -12.53 24.12
CA PRO A 624 -18.01 -11.19 24.44
C PRO A 624 -17.87 -10.31 23.21
N THR A 625 -18.11 -9.02 23.42
CA THR A 625 -18.25 -8.01 22.37
C THR A 625 -16.98 -7.19 22.21
N ASN A 626 -16.81 -6.54 21.05
CA ASN A 626 -15.66 -5.67 20.78
C ASN A 626 -15.59 -4.40 21.69
N ASP A 627 -16.64 -4.10 22.46
CA ASP A 627 -16.77 -2.87 23.23
C ASP A 627 -15.84 -2.79 24.46
N ASP A 628 -15.26 -3.93 24.86
CA ASP A 628 -14.30 -4.02 25.97
C ASP A 628 -12.91 -3.39 25.65
N LEU A 629 -12.74 -2.91 24.42
CA LEU A 629 -11.55 -2.16 23.97
C LEU A 629 -11.65 -0.65 24.24
N SER A 630 -12.84 -0.09 24.46
CA SER A 630 -13.03 1.36 24.52
C SER A 630 -12.82 1.98 25.91
N ASN A 631 -12.78 1.17 26.97
CA ASN A 631 -12.86 1.63 28.37
C ASN A 631 -11.62 1.32 29.23
N ARG A 632 -10.42 1.37 28.66
CA ARG A 632 -9.17 1.24 29.42
C ARG A 632 -8.64 2.60 29.89
N PRO A 633 -8.35 2.82 31.18
CA PRO A 633 -7.50 3.93 31.60
C PRO A 633 -6.08 3.71 31.08
N GLU A 634 -5.52 4.71 30.39
CA GLU A 634 -4.14 4.65 29.89
C GLU A 634 -3.14 4.50 31.06
N PRO A 635 -2.23 3.52 31.05
CA PRO A 635 -1.13 3.50 32.00
C PRO A 635 -0.16 4.65 31.69
N LYS A 636 0.12 5.50 32.68
CA LYS A 636 1.17 6.51 32.59
C LYS A 636 2.53 5.83 32.32
N PRO A 637 3.28 6.22 31.28
CA PRO A 637 4.57 5.60 30.97
C PRO A 637 5.61 5.88 32.07
N SER A 638 6.41 4.87 32.40
CA SER A 638 7.58 5.02 33.27
C SER A 638 8.73 5.73 32.50
N PRO A 639 9.64 6.43 33.21
CA PRO A 639 10.71 7.20 32.56
C PRO A 639 11.71 6.37 31.74
N SER A 640 11.75 5.04 31.92
CA SER A 640 12.67 4.12 31.21
C SER A 640 12.16 3.63 29.86
N ASP A 641 10.90 3.93 29.49
CA ASP A 641 10.24 3.42 28.27
C ASP A 641 10.39 4.32 27.03
N ARG A 642 11.33 5.28 27.06
CA ARG A 642 11.60 6.19 25.93
C ARG A 642 12.33 5.46 24.80
N VAL A 643 11.60 4.65 24.04
CA VAL A 643 11.99 4.23 22.69
C VAL A 643 11.70 5.40 21.75
N GLU A 644 12.74 5.95 21.12
CA GLU A 644 12.56 6.94 20.06
C GLU A 644 11.67 6.38 18.93
N PRO A 645 10.67 7.13 18.43
CA PRO A 645 9.87 6.68 17.31
C PRO A 645 10.71 6.75 16.02
N GLU A 646 10.84 5.63 15.30
CA GLU A 646 11.31 5.64 13.92
C GLU A 646 10.25 6.33 13.06
N SER A 647 10.52 7.58 12.68
CA SER A 647 9.78 8.34 11.67
C SER A 647 10.12 7.80 10.29
N GLY A 648 9.10 7.30 9.61
CA GLY A 648 9.08 6.83 8.23
C GLY A 648 7.66 6.29 8.01
N LEU A 649 7.28 5.90 6.79
CA LEU A 649 5.94 5.40 6.44
C LEU A 649 5.39 4.26 7.33
N SER A 650 6.18 3.71 8.26
CA SER A 650 5.72 2.89 9.37
C SER A 650 4.99 3.72 10.42
N GLY A 651 3.74 4.10 10.12
CA GLY A 651 2.73 4.14 11.18
C GLY A 651 2.63 2.72 11.74
N ARG A 652 3.49 2.35 12.69
CA ARG A 652 3.25 1.14 13.49
C ARG A 652 1.88 1.37 14.13
N PRO A 653 0.84 0.53 13.90
CA PRO A 653 -0.10 0.33 14.98
C PRO A 653 0.77 -0.02 16.19
N SER A 654 0.64 0.76 17.26
CA SER A 654 1.49 0.63 18.43
C SER A 654 1.60 -0.86 18.79
N ALA A 655 2.84 -1.38 18.83
CA ALA A 655 3.12 -2.74 19.30
C ALA A 655 2.87 -2.90 20.82
N LYS A 656 2.01 -2.04 21.38
CA LYS A 656 1.57 -1.96 22.77
C LYS A 656 0.05 -1.83 22.90
N SER A 657 -0.74 -2.00 21.83
CA SER A 657 -2.04 -2.63 22.06
C SER A 657 -1.70 -4.06 22.46
N VAL A 658 -2.24 -4.54 23.58
CA VAL A 658 -2.16 -5.97 23.92
C VAL A 658 -2.97 -6.67 22.85
N VAL A 659 -2.32 -6.99 21.73
CA VAL A 659 -2.94 -7.58 20.54
C VAL A 659 -3.23 -9.03 20.88
N SER A 660 -4.51 -9.35 21.06
CA SER A 660 -4.99 -10.72 20.98
C SER A 660 -4.32 -11.42 19.79
N PRO A 661 -3.85 -12.67 19.94
CA PRO A 661 -3.19 -13.38 18.84
C PRO A 661 -4.09 -13.34 17.59
N PRO A 662 -3.52 -13.17 16.38
CA PRO A 662 -4.30 -13.20 15.16
C PRO A 662 -5.07 -14.52 15.08
N PRO A 663 -6.32 -14.52 14.59
CA PRO A 663 -7.12 -15.74 14.55
C PRO A 663 -6.42 -16.83 13.71
N PRO A 664 -6.72 -18.10 13.97
CA PRO A 664 -6.19 -19.24 13.21
C PRO A 664 -6.58 -19.12 11.73
N LYS A 665 -5.95 -19.93 10.88
CA LYS A 665 -6.26 -19.95 9.42
C LYS A 665 -7.71 -20.34 9.11
N THR A 666 -8.37 -21.00 10.05
CA THR A 666 -9.79 -21.39 10.08
C THR A 666 -10.71 -20.24 10.54
N GLY A 667 -10.17 -19.04 10.79
CA GLY A 667 -10.91 -17.82 11.09
C GLY A 667 -11.21 -17.62 12.58
N LEU A 668 -11.98 -16.57 12.91
CA LEU A 668 -12.50 -16.32 14.26
C LEU A 668 -13.15 -17.59 14.83
N ALA A 669 -12.85 -17.88 16.11
CA ALA A 669 -13.26 -19.08 16.84
C ALA A 669 -12.89 -20.41 16.17
N GLY A 670 -11.97 -20.40 15.20
CA GLY A 670 -11.67 -21.57 14.38
C GLY A 670 -12.84 -22.02 13.48
N LEU A 671 -13.86 -21.18 13.25
CA LEU A 671 -15.07 -21.55 12.48
C LEU A 671 -15.27 -20.72 11.21
N THR A 672 -15.05 -19.40 11.30
CA THR A 672 -15.50 -18.47 10.24
C THR A 672 -14.82 -18.62 8.88
N ALA A 673 -13.70 -19.33 8.80
CA ALA A 673 -13.03 -19.74 7.56
C ALA A 673 -12.75 -21.26 7.50
N ARG A 674 -13.36 -22.05 8.40
CA ARG A 674 -13.24 -23.51 8.41
C ARG A 674 -14.01 -24.10 7.23
N ARG A 675 -13.35 -24.99 6.49
CA ARG A 675 -13.96 -25.74 5.38
C ARG A 675 -14.40 -27.11 5.86
N GLY A 676 -15.43 -27.67 5.21
CA GLY A 676 -15.86 -29.05 5.44
C GLY A 676 -16.42 -29.30 6.84
N MET A 677 -17.17 -28.35 7.40
CA MET A 677 -17.86 -28.51 8.69
C MET A 677 -19.01 -29.51 8.58
N ALA A 678 -18.68 -30.80 8.48
CA ALA A 678 -19.65 -31.86 8.21
C ALA A 678 -20.46 -32.29 9.46
N LYS A 679 -20.23 -31.69 10.63
CA LYS A 679 -20.97 -31.99 11.86
C LYS A 679 -21.69 -30.73 12.36
N PRO A 680 -22.95 -30.83 12.85
CA PRO A 680 -23.69 -29.69 13.34
C PRO A 680 -22.98 -28.94 14.46
N VAL A 681 -23.07 -27.61 14.42
CA VAL A 681 -22.60 -26.69 15.46
C VAL A 681 -23.75 -25.74 15.76
N ILE A 682 -24.21 -25.72 17.00
CA ILE A 682 -25.32 -24.90 17.49
C ILE A 682 -24.75 -23.75 18.30
N ALA A 683 -25.04 -22.51 17.95
CA ALA A 683 -24.79 -21.36 18.83
C ALA A 683 -25.93 -21.24 19.85
N ALA A 684 -25.61 -21.27 21.14
CA ALA A 684 -26.52 -20.92 22.23
C ALA A 684 -26.21 -19.51 22.72
N VAL A 685 -27.15 -18.59 22.52
CA VAL A 685 -26.94 -17.16 22.72
C VAL A 685 -27.81 -16.63 23.85
N ASN A 686 -27.18 -16.23 24.94
CA ASN A 686 -27.83 -15.47 26.01
C ASN A 686 -27.35 -14.02 25.93
N GLY A 687 -28.24 -13.06 25.68
CA GLY A 687 -27.90 -11.64 25.63
C GLY A 687 -27.18 -11.17 24.35
N PRO A 688 -26.58 -9.95 24.37
CA PRO A 688 -26.04 -9.30 23.18
C PRO A 688 -24.85 -10.05 22.56
N VAL A 689 -24.81 -10.10 21.23
CA VAL A 689 -23.73 -10.66 20.42
C VAL A 689 -23.40 -9.66 19.31
N LEU A 690 -22.27 -8.97 19.46
CA LEU A 690 -21.89 -7.84 18.62
C LEU A 690 -20.55 -8.12 17.92
N GLY A 691 -20.35 -7.47 16.77
CA GLY A 691 -19.09 -7.51 16.04
C GLY A 691 -18.63 -8.93 15.69
N ALA A 692 -17.40 -9.26 16.08
CA ALA A 692 -16.76 -10.55 15.79
C ALA A 692 -17.54 -11.76 16.33
N ALA A 693 -18.20 -11.63 17.49
CA ALA A 693 -19.01 -12.69 18.07
C ALA A 693 -20.22 -13.01 17.18
N PHE A 694 -20.82 -12.00 16.55
CA PHE A 694 -21.94 -12.23 15.64
C PHE A 694 -21.47 -12.94 14.36
N GLU A 695 -20.26 -12.62 13.88
CA GLU A 695 -19.65 -13.33 12.74
C GLU A 695 -19.40 -14.81 13.06
N VAL A 696 -19.06 -15.15 14.31
CA VAL A 696 -18.94 -16.54 14.79
C VAL A 696 -20.29 -17.24 14.87
N VAL A 697 -21.33 -16.58 15.41
CA VAL A 697 -22.70 -17.13 15.43
C VAL A 697 -23.20 -17.40 14.00
N LEU A 698 -22.97 -16.47 13.07
CA LEU A 698 -23.30 -16.64 11.65
C LEU A 698 -22.58 -17.84 11.01
N ALA A 699 -21.41 -18.24 11.52
CA ALA A 699 -20.69 -19.41 11.03
C ALA A 699 -21.18 -20.74 11.61
N CYS A 700 -22.01 -20.72 12.66
CA CYS A 700 -22.66 -21.91 13.20
C CYS A 700 -23.80 -22.35 12.28
N HIS A 701 -24.15 -23.64 12.30
CA HIS A 701 -25.21 -24.19 11.45
C HIS A 701 -26.60 -23.83 11.96
N LEU A 702 -26.75 -23.75 13.29
CA LEU A 702 -28.02 -23.52 13.96
C LEU A 702 -27.81 -22.51 15.10
N VAL A 703 -28.84 -21.74 15.41
CA VAL A 703 -28.81 -20.74 16.48
C VAL A 703 -30.04 -20.90 17.37
N VAL A 704 -29.80 -21.04 18.66
CA VAL A 704 -30.81 -20.92 19.72
C VAL A 704 -30.46 -19.67 20.53
N ALA A 705 -31.41 -18.77 20.68
CA ALA A 705 -31.19 -17.52 21.38
C ALA A 705 -32.26 -17.30 22.44
N ASP A 706 -31.93 -16.66 23.55
CA ASP A 706 -32.96 -16.21 24.48
C ASP A 706 -33.62 -14.90 24.00
N GLU A 707 -34.76 -14.54 24.60
CA GLU A 707 -35.51 -13.32 24.27
C GLU A 707 -34.69 -12.03 24.45
N THR A 708 -33.62 -12.05 25.24
CA THR A 708 -32.76 -10.88 25.49
C THR A 708 -31.65 -10.72 24.47
N ALA A 709 -31.47 -11.71 23.58
CA ALA A 709 -30.40 -11.68 22.60
C ALA A 709 -30.59 -10.58 21.55
N VAL A 710 -29.48 -9.94 21.22
CA VAL A 710 -29.40 -8.88 20.23
C VAL A 710 -28.17 -9.09 19.36
N PHE A 711 -28.33 -8.98 18.05
CA PHE A 711 -27.26 -9.21 17.07
C PHE A 711 -26.92 -7.92 16.32
N ALA A 712 -25.64 -7.60 16.13
CA ALA A 712 -25.25 -6.47 15.29
C ALA A 712 -23.83 -6.59 14.72
N LEU A 713 -23.64 -6.04 13.52
CA LEU A 713 -22.32 -5.69 12.98
C LEU A 713 -22.01 -4.21 13.31
N ASP A 714 -21.88 -3.91 14.61
CA ASP A 714 -21.70 -2.57 15.17
C ASP A 714 -20.34 -1.93 14.86
N GLN A 715 -19.33 -2.73 14.48
CA GLN A 715 -18.00 -2.27 14.07
C GLN A 715 -18.04 -1.29 12.89
N MET A 716 -19.11 -1.32 12.09
CA MET A 716 -19.36 -0.34 11.01
C MET A 716 -19.50 1.09 11.55
N ARG A 717 -20.00 1.26 12.77
CA ARG A 717 -20.10 2.57 13.44
C ARG A 717 -18.74 3.14 13.83
N ALA A 718 -17.75 2.27 14.00
CA ALA A 718 -16.35 2.63 14.25
C ALA A 718 -15.53 2.74 12.94
N GLY A 719 -16.17 2.73 11.76
CA GLY A 719 -15.50 2.78 10.46
C GLY A 719 -14.73 1.51 10.10
N GLN A 720 -15.03 0.38 10.77
CA GLN A 720 -14.42 -0.91 10.48
C GLN A 720 -15.33 -1.79 9.63
N VAL A 721 -14.76 -2.76 8.94
CA VAL A 721 -15.49 -3.70 8.06
C VAL A 721 -15.54 -5.09 8.70
N ALA A 722 -16.70 -5.75 8.66
CA ALA A 722 -16.91 -7.12 9.14
C ALA A 722 -16.20 -8.16 8.24
N THR A 723 -14.93 -8.44 8.54
CA THR A 723 -14.05 -9.28 7.69
C THR A 723 -14.00 -10.75 8.09
N GLY A 724 -14.63 -11.15 9.20
CA GLY A 724 -14.83 -12.55 9.61
C GLY A 724 -15.97 -13.26 8.84
N GLY A 725 -16.50 -12.63 7.79
CA GLY A 725 -17.53 -13.19 6.92
C GLY A 725 -18.95 -12.75 7.27
N GLY A 726 -19.14 -11.80 8.20
CA GLY A 726 -20.44 -11.22 8.51
C GLY A 726 -21.15 -10.65 7.27
N LEU A 727 -20.42 -9.94 6.41
CA LEU A 727 -20.96 -9.40 5.14
C LEU A 727 -21.45 -10.48 4.18
N VAL A 728 -20.81 -11.65 4.19
CA VAL A 728 -21.10 -12.75 3.27
C VAL A 728 -22.25 -13.58 3.80
N ARG A 729 -22.20 -13.95 5.08
CA ARG A 729 -23.18 -14.86 5.69
C ARG A 729 -24.50 -14.17 5.98
N LEU A 730 -24.48 -12.91 6.44
CA LEU A 730 -25.71 -12.16 6.70
C LEU A 730 -26.51 -11.90 5.41
N ALA A 731 -25.81 -11.56 4.31
CA ALA A 731 -26.43 -11.35 3.00
C ALA A 731 -27.03 -12.63 2.41
N ARG A 732 -26.55 -13.80 2.82
CA ARG A 732 -27.09 -15.11 2.41
C ARG A 732 -28.19 -15.61 3.35
N ALA A 733 -28.18 -15.21 4.62
CA ALA A 733 -29.12 -15.68 5.63
C ALA A 733 -30.43 -14.85 5.69
N LEU A 734 -30.40 -13.57 5.28
CA LEU A 734 -31.54 -12.66 5.43
C LEU A 734 -32.03 -12.09 4.10
N PRO A 735 -33.27 -11.57 4.04
CA PRO A 735 -33.74 -10.81 2.88
C PRO A 735 -32.78 -9.67 2.53
N ALA A 736 -32.46 -9.52 1.24
CA ALA A 736 -31.39 -8.62 0.78
C ALA A 736 -31.50 -7.18 1.32
N LYS A 737 -32.71 -6.62 1.40
CA LYS A 737 -32.92 -5.26 1.93
C LYS A 737 -32.63 -5.15 3.43
N LEU A 738 -33.10 -6.12 4.21
CA LEU A 738 -32.83 -6.18 5.64
C LEU A 738 -31.34 -6.39 5.91
N ALA A 739 -30.71 -7.35 5.21
CA ALA A 739 -29.27 -7.60 5.34
C ALA A 739 -28.45 -6.34 5.02
N THR A 740 -28.78 -5.65 3.92
CA THR A 740 -28.10 -4.41 3.52
C THR A 740 -28.29 -3.31 4.56
N GLU A 741 -29.48 -3.13 5.11
CA GLU A 741 -29.74 -2.17 6.18
C GLU A 741 -28.87 -2.47 7.41
N LEU A 742 -28.91 -3.71 7.91
CA LEU A 742 -28.13 -4.14 9.07
C LEU A 742 -26.63 -3.92 8.86
N VAL A 743 -26.10 -4.24 7.68
CA VAL A 743 -24.69 -4.03 7.31
C VAL A 743 -24.35 -2.54 7.26
N LEU A 744 -25.17 -1.71 6.62
CA LEU A 744 -24.84 -0.30 6.41
C LEU A 744 -25.03 0.55 7.67
N THR A 745 -26.01 0.21 8.51
CA THR A 745 -26.33 1.01 9.70
C THR A 745 -25.71 0.45 10.97
N GLY A 746 -25.26 -0.81 10.98
CA GLY A 746 -24.83 -1.52 12.20
C GLY A 746 -25.91 -1.46 13.28
N ARG A 747 -27.20 -1.55 12.91
CA ARG A 747 -28.30 -1.52 13.89
C ARG A 747 -28.46 -2.88 14.55
N HIS A 748 -29.08 -2.85 15.72
CA HIS A 748 -29.41 -4.04 16.48
C HIS A 748 -30.57 -4.81 15.83
N LEU A 749 -30.42 -6.13 15.78
CA LEU A 749 -31.42 -7.12 15.36
C LEU A 749 -31.84 -7.94 16.60
N THR A 750 -33.09 -7.85 16.99
CA THR A 750 -33.60 -8.57 18.18
C THR A 750 -33.75 -10.07 17.92
N ALA A 751 -33.72 -10.91 18.97
CA ALA A 751 -34.00 -12.35 18.86
C ALA A 751 -35.32 -12.66 18.14
N ALA A 752 -36.39 -11.91 18.43
CA ALA A 752 -37.69 -12.07 17.80
C ALA A 752 -37.67 -11.71 16.29
N GLU A 753 -36.96 -10.64 15.92
CA GLU A 753 -36.77 -10.27 14.51
C GLU A 753 -35.90 -11.29 13.78
N ALA A 754 -34.79 -11.71 14.39
CA ALA A 754 -33.90 -12.74 13.85
C ALA A 754 -34.62 -14.07 13.63
N HIS A 755 -35.47 -14.49 14.57
CA HIS A 755 -36.27 -15.72 14.44
C HIS A 755 -37.30 -15.63 13.31
N ARG A 756 -38.01 -14.49 13.21
CA ARG A 756 -38.99 -14.23 12.15
C ARG A 756 -38.39 -14.34 10.74
N HIS A 757 -37.11 -14.01 10.60
CA HIS A 757 -36.39 -14.06 9.33
C HIS A 757 -35.51 -15.31 9.17
N GLY A 758 -35.61 -16.30 10.07
CA GLY A 758 -34.93 -17.58 9.95
C GLY A 758 -33.44 -17.58 10.32
N LEU A 759 -32.92 -16.48 10.88
CA LEU A 759 -31.55 -16.41 11.38
C LEU A 759 -31.39 -17.15 12.73
N VAL A 760 -32.44 -17.14 13.56
CA VAL A 760 -32.52 -17.89 14.82
C VAL A 760 -33.54 -19.02 14.68
N ASN A 761 -33.14 -20.26 15.01
CA ASN A 761 -34.01 -21.43 14.88
C ASN A 761 -35.02 -21.54 16.03
N ARG A 762 -34.60 -21.24 17.27
CA ARG A 762 -35.46 -21.31 18.46
C ARG A 762 -35.21 -20.11 19.38
N VAL A 763 -36.28 -19.55 19.94
CA VAL A 763 -36.22 -18.52 20.97
C VAL A 763 -36.65 -19.13 22.31
N THR A 764 -35.88 -18.89 23.37
CA THR A 764 -36.17 -19.36 24.74
C THR A 764 -36.41 -18.22 25.70
N GLN A 765 -36.93 -18.53 26.89
CA GLN A 765 -36.92 -17.58 28.01
C GLN A 765 -35.48 -17.10 28.32
N PRO A 766 -35.31 -15.91 28.92
CA PRO A 766 -34.00 -15.38 29.33
C PRO A 766 -33.13 -16.40 30.07
N GLY A 767 -31.87 -16.57 29.65
CA GLY A 767 -30.94 -17.56 30.20
C GLY A 767 -31.17 -19.01 29.76
N GLY A 768 -32.21 -19.29 28.98
CA GLY A 768 -32.60 -20.64 28.55
C GLY A 768 -31.91 -21.15 27.29
N ALA A 769 -31.01 -20.38 26.66
CA ALA A 769 -30.52 -20.71 25.32
C ALA A 769 -29.71 -22.01 25.29
N LEU A 770 -28.93 -22.32 26.33
CA LEU A 770 -28.14 -23.56 26.42
C LEU A 770 -29.05 -24.78 26.54
N GLU A 771 -30.09 -24.74 27.36
CA GLU A 771 -31.07 -25.82 27.46
C GLU A 771 -31.83 -26.00 26.14
N GLY A 772 -32.22 -24.91 25.50
CA GLY A 772 -32.83 -24.96 24.17
C GLY A 772 -31.91 -25.57 23.11
N ALA A 773 -30.61 -25.29 23.17
CA ALA A 773 -29.60 -25.89 22.29
C ALA A 773 -29.38 -27.38 22.60
N ARG A 774 -29.40 -27.78 23.87
CA ARG A 774 -29.37 -29.21 24.27
C ARG A 774 -30.58 -29.95 23.72
N ALA A 775 -31.77 -29.38 23.84
CA ALA A 775 -32.98 -29.97 23.26
C ALA A 775 -32.88 -30.11 21.73
N LEU A 776 -32.37 -29.08 21.04
CA LEU A 776 -32.12 -29.15 19.59
C LEU A 776 -31.04 -30.17 19.22
N ALA A 777 -30.02 -30.35 20.06
CA ALA A 777 -29.02 -31.40 19.86
C ALA A 777 -29.64 -32.79 19.99
N GLN A 778 -30.56 -33.02 20.94
CA GLN A 778 -31.27 -34.31 21.06
C GLN A 778 -32.08 -34.65 19.80
N ASP A 779 -32.71 -33.65 19.17
CA ASP A 779 -33.40 -33.85 17.90
C ASP A 779 -32.44 -34.30 16.79
N LEU A 780 -31.20 -33.77 16.78
CA LEU A 780 -30.17 -34.19 15.83
C LEU A 780 -29.61 -35.58 16.12
N LEU A 781 -29.52 -35.99 17.39
CA LEU A 781 -29.11 -37.34 17.79
C LEU A 781 -30.14 -38.41 17.41
N ALA A 782 -31.40 -38.02 17.21
CA ALA A 782 -32.46 -38.92 16.74
C ALA A 782 -32.32 -39.29 15.25
N VAL A 783 -31.44 -38.63 14.49
CA VAL A 783 -31.21 -38.85 13.06
C VAL A 783 -29.86 -39.53 12.82
N ALA A 784 -29.78 -40.39 11.80
CA ALA A 784 -28.55 -41.08 11.40
C ALA A 784 -27.37 -40.10 11.20
N PRO A 785 -26.28 -40.21 11.97
CA PRO A 785 -25.16 -39.27 11.88
C PRO A 785 -24.49 -39.20 10.49
N PRO A 786 -24.29 -40.31 9.76
CA PRO A 786 -23.77 -40.24 8.40
C PRO A 786 -24.67 -39.45 7.44
N ALA A 787 -26.00 -39.57 7.59
CA ALA A 787 -26.96 -38.81 6.77
C ALA A 787 -26.92 -37.31 7.07
N VAL A 788 -26.79 -36.92 8.35
CA VAL A 788 -26.61 -35.52 8.74
C VAL A 788 -25.30 -34.97 8.16
N ARG A 789 -24.20 -35.74 8.24
CA ARG A 789 -22.89 -35.34 7.70
C ARG A 789 -22.91 -35.16 6.19
N ALA A 790 -23.52 -36.10 5.47
CA ALA A 790 -23.69 -36.00 4.03
C ALA A 790 -24.56 -34.81 3.65
N SER A 791 -25.66 -34.57 4.38
CA SER A 791 -26.54 -33.42 4.15
C SER A 791 -25.79 -32.09 4.29
N LEU A 792 -24.97 -31.91 5.34
CA LEU A 792 -24.17 -30.69 5.52
C LEU A 792 -23.09 -30.52 4.44
N ARG A 793 -22.45 -31.61 4.00
CA ARG A 793 -21.48 -31.57 2.90
C ARG A 793 -22.15 -31.16 1.59
N ILE A 794 -23.26 -31.79 1.22
CA ILE A 794 -24.02 -31.47 0.00
C ILE A 794 -24.49 -30.02 0.03
N LEU A 795 -25.08 -29.56 1.15
CA LEU A 795 -25.49 -28.16 1.30
C LEU A 795 -24.33 -27.18 1.07
N SER A 796 -23.12 -27.53 1.53
CA SER A 796 -21.92 -26.71 1.33
C SER A 796 -21.40 -26.77 -0.12
N GLU A 797 -21.40 -27.95 -0.74
CA GLU A 797 -20.91 -28.19 -2.10
C GLU A 797 -21.78 -27.49 -3.14
N THR A 798 -23.10 -27.50 -2.95
CA THR A 798 -24.06 -26.93 -3.89
C THR A 798 -24.42 -25.47 -3.62
N ALA A 799 -23.95 -24.88 -2.52
CA ALA A 799 -24.31 -23.51 -2.11
C ALA A 799 -24.02 -22.41 -3.15
N ALA A 800 -23.09 -22.66 -4.07
CA ALA A 800 -22.70 -21.72 -5.13
C ALA A 800 -23.31 -22.05 -6.50
N ILE A 801 -24.09 -23.12 -6.63
CA ILE A 801 -24.71 -23.55 -7.89
C ILE A 801 -26.07 -22.85 -8.02
N PRO A 802 -26.24 -21.90 -8.96
CA PRO A 802 -27.47 -21.10 -9.03
C PRO A 802 -28.65 -21.91 -9.55
N ASP A 803 -28.42 -22.84 -10.47
CA ASP A 803 -29.47 -23.66 -11.05
C ASP A 803 -29.79 -24.86 -10.15
N PRO A 804 -31.07 -25.05 -9.75
CA PRO A 804 -31.45 -26.15 -8.86
C PRO A 804 -31.22 -27.53 -9.47
N ILE A 805 -31.32 -27.70 -10.78
CA ILE A 805 -31.12 -29.00 -11.45
C ILE A 805 -29.64 -29.35 -11.47
N ASP A 806 -28.77 -28.39 -11.77
CA ASP A 806 -27.32 -28.56 -11.65
C ASP A 806 -26.93 -28.85 -10.20
N ALA A 807 -27.57 -28.22 -9.21
CA ALA A 807 -27.34 -28.49 -7.79
C ALA A 807 -27.75 -29.91 -7.38
N ILE A 808 -28.93 -30.39 -7.85
CA ILE A 808 -29.42 -31.75 -7.57
C ILE A 808 -28.55 -32.83 -8.21
N THR A 809 -28.05 -32.56 -9.43
CA THR A 809 -27.22 -33.52 -10.19
C THR A 809 -25.72 -33.37 -9.93
N HIS A 810 -25.33 -32.48 -9.00
CA HIS A 810 -23.94 -32.30 -8.61
C HIS A 810 -23.37 -33.61 -8.05
N PRO A 811 -22.28 -34.15 -8.63
CA PRO A 811 -21.69 -35.38 -8.12
C PRO A 811 -21.09 -35.13 -6.73
N SER A 812 -21.60 -35.83 -5.72
CA SER A 812 -21.13 -35.72 -4.34
C SER A 812 -20.73 -37.08 -3.80
N PRO A 813 -19.43 -37.32 -3.54
CA PRO A 813 -18.98 -38.54 -2.87
C PRO A 813 -19.64 -38.75 -1.50
N ALA A 814 -20.09 -37.67 -0.85
CA ALA A 814 -20.78 -37.76 0.44
C ALA A 814 -22.15 -38.45 0.33
N LEU A 815 -22.84 -38.27 -0.81
CA LEU A 815 -24.10 -38.98 -1.09
C LEU A 815 -23.83 -40.47 -1.33
N ASP A 816 -22.83 -40.78 -2.16
CA ASP A 816 -22.43 -42.15 -2.46
C ASP A 816 -22.01 -42.88 -1.17
N GLU A 817 -21.19 -42.25 -0.32
CA GLU A 817 -20.79 -42.79 0.99
C GLU A 817 -21.99 -43.08 1.89
N ALA A 818 -22.96 -42.15 1.99
CA ALA A 818 -24.10 -42.28 2.89
C ALA A 818 -25.04 -43.44 2.53
N LEU A 819 -25.20 -43.74 1.24
CA LEU A 819 -26.09 -44.80 0.75
C LEU A 819 -25.65 -46.22 1.19
N PHE A 820 -24.36 -46.42 1.44
CA PHE A 820 -23.79 -47.73 1.75
C PHE A 820 -23.38 -47.88 3.23
N THR A 821 -23.95 -47.06 4.13
CA THR A 821 -23.70 -47.13 5.58
C THR A 821 -24.55 -48.20 6.28
N GLU A 822 -24.07 -48.73 7.41
CA GLU A 822 -24.86 -49.61 8.28
C GLU A 822 -26.09 -48.88 8.82
N ASP A 823 -25.94 -47.57 9.10
CA ASP A 823 -27.04 -46.72 9.55
C ASP A 823 -28.13 -46.56 8.49
N ALA A 824 -27.79 -46.49 7.20
CA ALA A 824 -28.81 -46.47 6.15
C ALA A 824 -29.66 -47.76 6.17
N ALA A 825 -29.02 -48.91 6.28
CA ALA A 825 -29.71 -50.21 6.38
C ALA A 825 -30.55 -50.31 7.67
N GLU A 826 -30.03 -49.83 8.81
CA GLU A 826 -30.75 -49.77 10.07
C GLU A 826 -31.99 -48.88 10.00
N GLY A 827 -31.90 -47.71 9.35
CA GLY A 827 -33.04 -46.82 9.17
C GLY A 827 -34.19 -47.50 8.41
N TRP A 828 -33.88 -48.20 7.32
CA TRP A 828 -34.86 -48.99 6.56
C TRP A 828 -35.45 -50.14 7.39
N ARG A 829 -34.60 -50.85 8.14
CA ARG A 829 -35.03 -51.96 9.01
C ARG A 829 -35.95 -51.49 10.13
N ALA A 830 -35.54 -50.46 10.89
CA ALA A 830 -36.30 -49.90 11.99
C ALA A 830 -37.67 -49.35 11.53
N MET A 831 -37.71 -48.72 10.36
CA MET A 831 -38.96 -48.28 9.74
C MET A 831 -39.88 -49.45 9.37
N THR A 832 -39.32 -50.52 8.79
CA THR A 832 -40.09 -51.73 8.42
C THR A 832 -40.61 -52.46 9.67
N GLU A 833 -39.81 -52.49 10.74
CA GLU A 833 -40.12 -53.14 12.02
C GLU A 833 -40.94 -52.26 12.98
N ASN A 834 -41.22 -51.00 12.60
CA ASN A 834 -41.92 -49.99 13.41
C ASN A 834 -41.33 -49.82 14.83
N ARG A 835 -40.00 -49.74 14.92
CA ARG A 835 -39.25 -49.49 16.16
C ARG A 835 -38.32 -48.28 16.01
N PRO A 836 -37.84 -47.69 17.12
CA PRO A 836 -36.79 -46.69 17.05
C PRO A 836 -35.50 -47.27 16.44
N PRO A 837 -34.79 -46.49 15.59
CA PRO A 837 -33.50 -46.90 15.05
C PRO A 837 -32.38 -46.81 16.10
N HIS A 838 -31.37 -47.67 15.97
CA HIS A 838 -30.15 -47.63 16.77
C HIS A 838 -28.96 -47.20 15.90
N TRP A 839 -28.57 -45.93 15.99
CA TRP A 839 -27.50 -45.38 15.18
C TRP A 839 -26.11 -45.78 15.69
N HIS A 840 -25.26 -46.25 14.79
CA HIS A 840 -23.90 -46.73 15.05
C HIS A 840 -22.81 -45.80 14.50
N ASN A 841 -23.16 -44.84 13.65
CA ASN A 841 -22.26 -43.93 12.95
C ASN A 841 -21.20 -44.68 12.11
N ARG A 842 -21.64 -45.68 11.34
CA ARG A 842 -20.79 -46.56 10.52
C ARG A 842 -21.40 -46.87 9.15
#